data_AF-A0A953YRX9-F1
#
_entry.id   AF-A0A953YRX9-F1
#
_cell.length_a   1.000
_cell.length_b   1.000
_cell.length_c   1.000
_cell.angle_alpha   90.00
_cell.angle_beta   90.00
_cell.angle_gamma   90.00
#
_symmetry.space_group_name_H-M   'P 1'
#
loop_
_entity.id
_entity.type
_entity.pdbx_description
1 polymer ?
#
loop_
_entity_poly.entity_id
_entity_poly.type
_entity_poly.pdbx_seq_one_letter_code
_entity_poly.pdbx_strand_id
1 'polypeptide(L)'
;MRQFAILVLAAICLLPAFQVPTQSADVLKGDEAKDAKSRLRDIKREWKKASKADKLVLLRELSRLPEKSVGHFLEDVVEDEEDDGVAARGAWALVRHGDPEDADELMKAYKKAKDAGRRAAALRWLGLYGDEAPLEDLREIALGQDPSAEAATQAISDIGNEKSRDELELIAKSSKLPEARKVAVASLLESGDKRGVECMSSSANIEDAAWAAHFAIGTELETDALAQVLEYAKRPYKAVAGKRPQYFGSLLARLTRQESHEAVAAGGFSGAFDVEYGWWMISCNRAKADFQAASRWLSDDDIPDILNGLRYLQRLPEPLNGDSAQSAAEAIAPLLEHADDNVVVHALLTCIATGVCKSAAEAKAEAWLKDELAFRRAGALLVAGKLGMKKAGDIALEALKNDAWYVQSAALDCLLYLRQRTCDWAVLDYAEKQGEGRLFEEAIALLVDLTGQDFGDALDKWTDWLKANEKWELQDRKLDSLRGVPVTRLKDKTGASFYGLRINSNNVQFALDRSVSMVNPVSREPARADFPARKVDILKRRPEVGRMVRDGFLPRFYAAAAELHAALDGMTQNAKIGLTLFNHEQLEHERVENDIKNRRDLVNWMLSTDIQGGTDIKAALLSIIEKGEADTIVLLSDGEPMSLSILEMIARENVVKRVNILVVSIHKELYHRHYLDALATRHYGKCVDAEPSE
;
A
#
# COMPACT_ATOMS: atom_id res chain seq x y z
N MET A 1 -9.96 -17.88 7.89
CA MET A 1 -9.24 -19.16 8.03
C MET A 1 -8.03 -19.32 7.09
N ARG A 2 -7.95 -18.65 5.93
CA ARG A 2 -6.74 -18.67 5.06
C ARG A 2 -5.51 -17.93 5.62
N GLN A 3 -5.67 -16.86 6.40
CA GLN A 3 -4.55 -16.03 6.91
C GLN A 3 -3.78 -16.62 8.11
N PHE A 4 -4.36 -17.54 8.89
CA PHE A 4 -3.68 -18.16 10.03
C PHE A 4 -2.64 -19.22 9.59
N ALA A 5 -2.73 -19.68 8.34
CA ALA A 5 -1.83 -20.68 7.79
C ALA A 5 -0.53 -20.08 7.22
N ILE A 6 -0.55 -18.82 6.76
CA ILE A 6 0.62 -18.15 6.17
C ILE A 6 1.55 -17.57 7.26
N LEU A 7 0.99 -17.10 8.37
CA LEU A 7 1.75 -16.57 9.52
C LEU A 7 2.56 -17.65 10.27
N VAL A 8 2.17 -18.92 10.15
CA VAL A 8 2.93 -20.06 10.68
C VAL A 8 4.03 -20.50 9.70
N LEU A 9 3.89 -20.23 8.39
CA LEU A 9 4.86 -20.58 7.34
C LEU A 9 6.10 -19.69 7.37
N ALA A 10 5.97 -18.36 7.47
CA ALA A 10 7.13 -17.45 7.47
C ALA A 10 8.06 -17.61 8.69
N ALA A 11 7.52 -18.01 9.85
CA ALA A 11 8.33 -18.30 11.05
C ALA A 11 8.94 -19.71 11.05
N ILE A 12 8.51 -20.60 10.15
CA ILE A 12 9.03 -21.97 10.01
C ILE A 12 10.06 -22.06 8.87
N CYS A 13 9.96 -21.25 7.82
CA CYS A 13 10.89 -21.25 6.68
C CYS A 13 12.29 -20.66 6.98
N LEU A 14 12.49 -19.97 8.11
CA LEU A 14 13.82 -19.54 8.57
C LEU A 14 14.53 -20.57 9.47
N LEU A 15 13.95 -21.75 9.64
CA LEU A 15 14.62 -22.86 10.28
C LEU A 15 15.30 -23.73 9.22
N PRO A 16 16.54 -24.22 9.47
CA PRO A 16 17.24 -25.08 8.52
C PRO A 16 16.36 -26.29 8.17
N ALA A 17 16.45 -26.75 6.91
CA ALA A 17 15.74 -27.91 6.37
C ALA A 17 15.47 -28.96 7.46
N PHE A 18 14.23 -28.95 7.97
CA PHE A 18 13.85 -29.76 9.12
C PHE A 18 13.65 -31.18 8.61
N GLN A 19 14.65 -32.03 8.77
CA GLN A 19 14.45 -33.48 8.63
C GLN A 19 13.44 -33.91 9.70
N VAL A 20 12.37 -34.59 9.27
CA VAL A 20 11.52 -35.36 10.18
C VAL A 20 12.47 -36.26 10.99
N PRO A 21 12.48 -36.18 12.33
CA PRO A 21 13.34 -37.07 13.10
C PRO A 21 12.95 -38.51 12.77
N THR A 22 13.85 -39.27 12.14
CA THR A 22 13.67 -40.70 11.81
C THR A 22 13.71 -41.60 13.04
N GLN A 23 13.44 -41.07 14.23
CA GLN A 23 13.16 -41.90 15.38
C GLN A 23 11.74 -42.44 15.21
N SER A 24 11.64 -43.61 14.57
CA SER A 24 10.41 -44.41 14.58
C SER A 24 9.86 -44.45 16.01
N ALA A 25 8.56 -44.25 16.17
CA ALA A 25 7.86 -44.34 17.46
C ALA A 25 8.13 -45.66 18.23
N ASP A 26 8.73 -46.64 17.58
CA ASP A 26 9.33 -47.83 18.17
C ASP A 26 10.73 -47.55 18.75
N VAL A 27 10.85 -47.01 19.98
CA VAL A 27 11.75 -47.52 21.06
C VAL A 27 11.47 -46.81 22.43
N LEU A 28 10.22 -46.63 22.87
CA LEU A 28 9.99 -46.38 24.30
C LEU A 28 9.79 -47.71 25.04
N LYS A 29 10.66 -48.02 26.00
CA LYS A 29 10.54 -49.20 26.88
C LYS A 29 10.41 -48.76 28.33
N GLY A 30 9.67 -49.53 29.12
CA GLY A 30 9.55 -49.29 30.57
C GLY A 30 8.59 -48.17 30.91
N ASP A 31 9.02 -47.25 31.78
CA ASP A 31 8.13 -46.27 32.41
C ASP A 31 7.79 -45.07 31.50
N GLU A 32 8.67 -44.69 30.58
CA GLU A 32 8.42 -43.62 29.60
C GLU A 32 7.23 -43.93 28.67
N ALA A 33 7.09 -45.18 28.23
CA ALA A 33 5.95 -45.63 27.43
C ALA A 33 4.64 -45.62 28.24
N LYS A 34 4.71 -45.89 29.56
CA LYS A 34 3.52 -45.83 30.42
C LYS A 34 3.09 -44.38 30.65
N ASP A 35 4.04 -43.48 30.81
CA ASP A 35 3.79 -42.05 31.02
C ASP A 35 3.20 -41.41 29.77
N ALA A 36 3.74 -41.71 28.58
CA ALA A 36 3.19 -41.22 27.31
C ALA A 36 1.74 -41.72 27.08
N LYS A 37 1.47 -43.01 27.33
CA LYS A 37 0.10 -43.56 27.32
C LYS A 37 -0.81 -42.90 28.33
N SER A 38 -0.30 -42.61 29.52
CA SER A 38 -1.07 -41.92 30.55
C SER A 38 -1.44 -40.51 30.11
N ARG A 39 -0.47 -39.76 29.58
CA ARG A 39 -0.71 -38.41 29.09
C ARG A 39 -1.68 -38.38 27.92
N LEU A 40 -1.57 -39.30 26.95
CA LEU A 40 -2.53 -39.41 25.87
C LEU A 40 -3.97 -39.63 26.39
N ARG A 41 -4.15 -40.47 27.43
CA ARG A 41 -5.48 -40.66 28.05
C ARG A 41 -6.02 -39.37 28.67
N ASP A 42 -5.17 -38.58 29.30
CA ASP A 42 -5.57 -37.30 29.90
C ASP A 42 -5.94 -36.29 28.82
N ILE A 43 -5.14 -36.18 27.76
CA ILE A 43 -5.45 -35.34 26.59
C ILE A 43 -6.79 -35.74 25.97
N LYS A 44 -7.07 -37.04 25.78
CA LYS A 44 -8.37 -37.52 25.27
C LYS A 44 -9.56 -37.12 26.17
N ARG A 45 -9.35 -37.04 27.49
CA ARG A 45 -10.38 -36.59 28.45
C ARG A 45 -10.60 -35.08 28.39
N GLU A 46 -9.52 -34.32 28.26
CA GLU A 46 -9.52 -32.86 28.13
C GLU A 46 -10.14 -32.42 26.78
N TRP A 47 -9.89 -33.18 25.71
CA TRP A 47 -10.26 -32.82 24.33
C TRP A 47 -11.73 -32.44 24.14
N LYS A 48 -12.65 -33.21 24.73
CA LYS A 48 -14.10 -32.99 24.58
C LYS A 48 -14.60 -31.69 25.21
N LYS A 49 -13.83 -31.11 26.13
CA LYS A 49 -14.17 -29.88 26.85
C LYS A 49 -13.26 -28.70 26.49
N ALA A 50 -12.20 -28.98 25.72
CA ALA A 50 -11.18 -28.01 25.35
C ALA A 50 -11.75 -26.96 24.39
N SER A 51 -11.39 -25.69 24.62
CA SER A 51 -11.65 -24.64 23.64
C SER A 51 -10.81 -24.86 22.39
N LYS A 52 -11.14 -24.17 21.28
CA LYS A 52 -10.32 -24.23 20.06
C LYS A 52 -8.84 -23.89 20.34
N ALA A 53 -8.57 -22.87 21.16
CA ALA A 53 -7.22 -22.48 21.50
C ALA A 53 -6.48 -23.60 22.26
N ASP A 54 -7.16 -24.24 23.21
CA ASP A 54 -6.59 -25.33 24.00
C ASP A 54 -6.31 -26.56 23.12
N LYS A 55 -7.24 -26.91 22.21
CA LYS A 55 -7.03 -28.01 21.25
C LYS A 55 -5.78 -27.79 20.40
N LEU A 56 -5.51 -26.56 19.95
CA LEU A 56 -4.30 -26.25 19.18
C LEU A 56 -3.00 -26.42 20.00
N VAL A 57 -3.04 -26.13 21.31
CA VAL A 57 -1.93 -26.39 22.24
C VAL A 57 -1.72 -27.89 22.42
N LEU A 58 -2.80 -28.64 22.66
CA LEU A 58 -2.77 -30.10 22.83
C LEU A 58 -2.25 -30.81 21.57
N LEU A 59 -2.62 -30.36 20.37
CA LEU A 59 -2.09 -30.91 19.11
C LEU A 59 -0.58 -30.73 18.95
N ARG A 60 -0.03 -29.61 19.45
CA ARG A 60 1.42 -29.39 19.46
C ARG A 60 2.12 -30.33 20.44
N GLU A 61 1.48 -30.66 21.55
CA GLU A 61 1.97 -31.66 22.50
C GLU A 61 1.93 -33.06 21.88
N LEU A 62 0.80 -33.46 21.31
CA LEU A 62 0.62 -34.77 20.65
C LEU A 62 1.63 -35.02 19.54
N SER A 63 1.96 -34.01 18.74
CA SER A 63 2.97 -34.13 17.67
C SER A 63 4.38 -34.50 18.14
N ARG A 64 4.64 -34.44 19.45
CA ARG A 64 5.94 -34.75 20.08
C ARG A 64 5.85 -35.96 21.01
N LEU A 65 4.66 -36.49 21.22
CA LEU A 65 4.42 -37.56 22.16
C LEU A 65 4.84 -38.88 21.48
N PRO A 66 5.87 -39.59 21.96
CA PRO A 66 6.41 -40.76 21.26
C PRO A 66 5.59 -42.00 21.61
N GLU A 67 4.33 -42.04 21.17
CA GLU A 67 3.39 -43.10 21.52
C GLU A 67 2.54 -43.48 20.30
N LYS A 68 2.70 -44.70 19.81
CA LYS A 68 2.06 -45.18 18.57
C LYS A 68 0.53 -44.98 18.53
N SER A 69 -0.15 -45.08 19.68
CA SER A 69 -1.60 -44.86 19.77
C SER A 69 -2.05 -43.39 19.60
N VAL A 70 -1.10 -42.46 19.49
CA VAL A 70 -1.33 -41.06 19.11
C VAL A 70 -1.80 -40.97 17.66
N GLY A 71 -1.23 -41.76 16.75
CA GLY A 71 -1.60 -41.77 15.32
C GLY A 71 -3.10 -41.94 15.11
N HIS A 72 -3.66 -43.04 15.63
CA HIS A 72 -5.11 -43.29 15.59
C HIS A 72 -5.97 -42.18 16.21
N PHE A 73 -5.50 -41.52 17.26
CA PHE A 73 -6.25 -40.40 17.83
C PHE A 73 -6.22 -39.16 16.93
N LEU A 74 -5.07 -38.89 16.30
CA LEU A 74 -4.94 -37.78 15.37
C LEU A 74 -5.68 -38.05 14.06
N GLU A 75 -5.76 -39.30 13.60
CA GLU A 75 -6.67 -39.73 12.52
C GLU A 75 -8.13 -39.38 12.89
N ASP A 76 -8.61 -39.80 14.07
CA ASP A 76 -9.95 -39.46 14.55
C ASP A 76 -10.16 -37.93 14.58
N VAL A 77 -9.16 -37.15 15.00
CA VAL A 77 -9.24 -35.68 15.01
C VAL A 77 -9.34 -35.11 13.59
N VAL A 78 -8.62 -35.67 12.63
CA VAL A 78 -8.72 -35.24 11.23
C VAL A 78 -10.09 -35.61 10.67
N GLU A 79 -10.65 -36.78 10.96
CA GLU A 79 -11.94 -37.21 10.41
C GLU A 79 -13.15 -36.53 11.10
N ASP A 80 -13.18 -36.47 12.43
CA ASP A 80 -14.40 -36.20 13.21
C ASP A 80 -14.50 -34.77 13.78
N GLU A 81 -13.40 -34.01 13.85
CA GLU A 81 -13.44 -32.68 14.47
C GLU A 81 -14.31 -31.70 13.66
N GLU A 82 -15.09 -30.81 14.28
CA GLU A 82 -15.98 -29.91 13.52
C GLU A 82 -15.24 -28.71 12.89
N ASP A 83 -14.15 -28.24 13.52
CA ASP A 83 -13.39 -27.08 13.06
C ASP A 83 -12.24 -27.49 12.11
N ASP A 84 -12.27 -27.00 10.87
CA ASP A 84 -11.26 -27.33 9.86
C ASP A 84 -9.85 -26.85 10.22
N GLY A 85 -9.73 -25.79 11.03
CA GLY A 85 -8.44 -25.32 11.52
C GLY A 85 -7.82 -26.28 12.54
N VAL A 86 -8.63 -26.87 13.39
CA VAL A 86 -8.19 -27.91 14.33
C VAL A 86 -7.88 -29.20 13.58
N ALA A 87 -8.70 -29.60 12.61
CA ALA A 87 -8.45 -30.77 11.77
C ALA A 87 -7.15 -30.65 10.95
N ALA A 88 -6.91 -29.50 10.31
CA ALA A 88 -5.66 -29.23 9.59
C ALA A 88 -4.44 -29.26 10.52
N ARG A 89 -4.60 -28.83 11.77
CA ARG A 89 -3.54 -28.92 12.79
C ARG A 89 -3.37 -30.36 13.30
N GLY A 90 -4.43 -31.15 13.30
CA GLY A 90 -4.42 -32.59 13.56
C GLY A 90 -3.60 -33.34 12.52
N ALA A 91 -3.86 -33.07 11.23
CA ALA A 91 -3.10 -33.62 10.13
C ALA A 91 -1.61 -33.25 10.22
N TRP A 92 -1.29 -31.98 10.52
CA TRP A 92 0.09 -31.57 10.79
C TRP A 92 0.74 -32.35 11.95
N ALA A 93 0.00 -32.58 13.03
CA ALA A 93 0.52 -33.29 14.19
C ALA A 93 0.78 -34.77 13.86
N LEU A 94 -0.07 -35.35 13.02
CA LEU A 94 0.05 -36.73 12.54
C LEU A 94 1.30 -36.89 11.66
N VAL A 95 1.49 -36.01 10.67
CA VAL A 95 2.70 -36.03 9.84
C VAL A 95 3.97 -35.84 10.66
N ARG A 96 3.92 -34.97 11.68
CA ARG A 96 5.07 -34.75 12.57
C ARG A 96 5.34 -35.91 13.53
N HIS A 97 4.33 -36.71 13.87
CA HIS A 97 4.50 -37.94 14.64
C HIS A 97 5.38 -38.95 13.87
N GLY A 98 5.36 -38.88 12.53
CA GLY A 98 6.41 -39.44 11.68
C GLY A 98 6.24 -40.93 11.38
N ASP A 99 5.04 -41.49 11.47
CA ASP A 99 4.74 -42.83 10.95
C ASP A 99 4.36 -42.71 9.46
N PRO A 100 5.09 -43.35 8.53
CA PRO A 100 4.79 -43.29 7.10
C PRO A 100 3.45 -43.92 6.73
N GLU A 101 2.96 -44.88 7.53
CA GLU A 101 1.64 -45.51 7.32
C GLU A 101 0.48 -44.50 7.45
N ASP A 102 0.69 -43.42 8.21
CA ASP A 102 -0.29 -42.36 8.40
C ASP A 102 -0.59 -41.58 7.10
N ALA A 103 0.31 -41.61 6.11
CA ALA A 103 0.09 -40.97 4.81
C ALA A 103 -1.10 -41.63 4.06
N ASP A 104 -1.22 -42.96 4.14
CA ASP A 104 -2.34 -43.70 3.56
C ASP A 104 -3.66 -43.40 4.29
N GLU A 105 -3.60 -43.21 5.62
CA GLU A 105 -4.78 -42.85 6.41
C GLU A 105 -5.26 -41.43 6.11
N LEU A 106 -4.35 -40.47 5.95
CA LEU A 106 -4.71 -39.12 5.48
C LEU A 106 -5.33 -39.13 4.09
N MET A 107 -4.84 -40.00 3.19
CA MET A 107 -5.45 -40.18 1.86
C MET A 107 -6.85 -40.82 1.94
N LYS A 108 -7.09 -41.74 2.88
CA LYS A 108 -8.44 -42.27 3.15
C LYS A 108 -9.35 -41.19 3.73
N ALA A 109 -8.86 -40.38 4.66
CA ALA A 109 -9.60 -39.25 5.23
C ALA A 109 -10.00 -38.24 4.15
N TYR A 110 -9.08 -37.91 3.22
CA TYR A 110 -9.38 -37.10 2.04
C TYR A 110 -10.54 -37.71 1.21
N LYS A 111 -10.48 -39.01 0.90
CA LYS A 111 -11.50 -39.69 0.08
C LYS A 111 -12.88 -39.75 0.76
N LYS A 112 -12.94 -39.83 2.09
CA LYS A 112 -14.19 -39.82 2.87
C LYS A 112 -14.77 -38.41 3.06
N ALA A 113 -13.92 -37.39 3.08
CA ALA A 113 -14.30 -36.03 3.42
C ALA A 113 -15.20 -35.37 2.35
N LYS A 114 -16.40 -34.96 2.78
CA LYS A 114 -17.39 -34.29 1.91
C LYS A 114 -17.07 -32.81 1.71
N ASP A 115 -16.50 -32.16 2.73
CA ASP A 115 -16.16 -30.74 2.70
C ASP A 115 -14.76 -30.50 2.08
N ALA A 116 -14.64 -29.40 1.33
CA ALA A 116 -13.40 -29.05 0.64
C ALA A 116 -12.28 -28.57 1.59
N GLY A 117 -12.63 -27.85 2.67
CA GLY A 117 -11.68 -27.44 3.70
C GLY A 117 -11.08 -28.65 4.42
N ARG A 118 -11.91 -29.65 4.71
CA ARG A 118 -11.48 -30.93 5.28
C ARG A 118 -10.57 -31.72 4.35
N ARG A 119 -10.91 -31.80 3.06
CA ARG A 119 -10.06 -32.45 2.04
C ARG A 119 -8.70 -31.75 1.94
N ALA A 120 -8.69 -30.42 1.85
CA ALA A 120 -7.45 -29.65 1.81
C ALA A 120 -6.59 -29.82 3.09
N ALA A 121 -7.22 -29.88 4.26
CA ALA A 121 -6.56 -30.11 5.54
C ALA A 121 -5.80 -31.45 5.58
N ALA A 122 -6.39 -32.51 5.04
CA ALA A 122 -5.77 -33.84 4.97
C ALA A 122 -4.56 -33.88 4.03
N LEU A 123 -4.59 -33.13 2.93
CA LEU A 123 -3.53 -33.14 1.92
C LEU A 123 -2.33 -32.26 2.27
N ARG A 124 -2.58 -31.10 2.88
CA ARG A 124 -1.63 -29.98 2.98
C ARG A 124 -0.24 -30.36 3.51
N TRP A 125 -0.16 -31.34 4.40
CA TRP A 125 1.07 -31.70 5.09
C TRP A 125 1.72 -32.98 4.58
N LEU A 126 1.09 -33.70 3.64
CA LEU A 126 1.59 -34.98 3.13
C LEU A 126 2.99 -34.87 2.52
N GLY A 127 3.36 -33.70 2.00
CA GLY A 127 4.68 -33.46 1.44
C GLY A 127 5.83 -33.59 2.43
N LEU A 128 5.57 -33.39 3.73
CA LEU A 128 6.61 -33.49 4.76
C LEU A 128 7.09 -34.93 5.02
N TYR A 129 6.42 -35.95 4.46
CA TYR A 129 6.94 -37.33 4.41
C TYR A 129 8.07 -37.49 3.38
N GLY A 130 8.34 -36.49 2.54
CA GLY A 130 9.39 -36.55 1.54
C GLY A 130 9.13 -37.64 0.51
N ASP A 131 10.09 -38.56 0.33
CA ASP A 131 10.01 -39.64 -0.67
C ASP A 131 8.89 -40.66 -0.39
N GLU A 132 8.39 -40.72 0.84
CA GLU A 132 7.29 -41.62 1.24
C GLU A 132 5.90 -40.99 1.00
N ALA A 133 5.84 -39.73 0.57
CA ALA A 133 4.59 -39.06 0.25
C ALA A 133 3.88 -39.71 -0.98
N PRO A 134 2.53 -39.73 -1.02
CA PRO A 134 1.76 -40.33 -2.10
C PRO A 134 1.73 -39.40 -3.34
N LEU A 135 2.88 -39.19 -3.97
CA LEU A 135 3.09 -38.21 -5.05
C LEU A 135 2.13 -38.40 -6.24
N GLU A 136 1.85 -39.64 -6.65
CA GLU A 136 0.96 -39.92 -7.79
C GLU A 136 -0.50 -39.50 -7.50
N ASP A 137 -1.01 -39.80 -6.31
CA ASP A 137 -2.35 -39.38 -5.90
C ASP A 137 -2.42 -37.84 -5.77
N LEU A 138 -1.39 -37.21 -5.18
CA LEU A 138 -1.31 -35.75 -5.08
C LEU A 138 -1.32 -35.09 -6.46
N ARG A 139 -0.59 -35.65 -7.43
CA ARG A 139 -0.58 -35.17 -8.82
C ARG A 139 -1.97 -35.24 -9.43
N GLU A 140 -2.66 -36.37 -9.31
CA GLU A 140 -4.00 -36.55 -9.87
C GLU A 140 -4.98 -35.50 -9.33
N ILE A 141 -4.90 -35.22 -8.02
CA ILE A 141 -5.73 -34.20 -7.37
C ILE A 141 -5.38 -32.80 -7.89
N ALA A 142 -4.08 -32.46 -7.98
CA ALA A 142 -3.61 -31.16 -8.43
C ALA A 142 -3.96 -30.84 -9.90
N LEU A 143 -4.02 -31.86 -10.76
CA LEU A 143 -4.44 -31.74 -12.16
C LEU A 143 -5.96 -31.77 -12.36
N GLY A 144 -6.70 -32.17 -11.33
CA GLY A 144 -8.15 -32.30 -11.34
C GLY A 144 -8.92 -30.97 -11.29
N GLN A 145 -10.20 -31.08 -10.95
CA GLN A 145 -11.08 -29.93 -10.64
C GLN A 145 -11.47 -29.88 -9.16
N ASP A 146 -10.82 -30.70 -8.31
CA ASP A 146 -11.11 -30.67 -6.88
C ASP A 146 -10.59 -29.35 -6.28
N PRO A 147 -11.39 -28.64 -5.46
CA PRO A 147 -10.94 -27.41 -4.79
C PRO A 147 -9.68 -27.58 -3.92
N SER A 148 -9.30 -28.81 -3.58
CA SER A 148 -8.10 -29.15 -2.81
C SER A 148 -6.83 -29.21 -3.67
N ALA A 149 -6.92 -28.95 -4.99
CA ALA A 149 -5.78 -28.96 -5.89
C ALA A 149 -4.64 -28.04 -5.42
N GLU A 150 -4.97 -26.85 -4.90
CA GLU A 150 -3.98 -25.92 -4.32
C GLU A 150 -3.18 -26.57 -3.18
N ALA A 151 -3.87 -27.26 -2.26
CA ALA A 151 -3.24 -27.94 -1.13
C ALA A 151 -2.41 -29.15 -1.57
N ALA A 152 -2.86 -29.88 -2.58
CA ALA A 152 -2.10 -30.97 -3.18
C ALA A 152 -0.81 -30.47 -3.84
N THR A 153 -0.89 -29.35 -4.59
CA THR A 153 0.29 -28.71 -5.19
C THR A 153 1.28 -28.24 -4.14
N GLN A 154 0.82 -27.63 -3.04
CA GLN A 154 1.69 -27.26 -1.93
C GLN A 154 2.38 -28.48 -1.31
N ALA A 155 1.64 -29.58 -1.09
CA ALA A 155 2.22 -30.81 -0.58
C ALA A 155 3.30 -31.38 -1.54
N ILE A 156 3.08 -31.33 -2.87
CA ILE A 156 4.09 -31.73 -3.84
C ILE A 156 5.34 -30.83 -3.72
N SER A 157 5.16 -29.53 -3.57
CA SER A 157 6.27 -28.59 -3.35
C SER A 157 7.08 -28.93 -2.10
N ASP A 158 6.42 -29.28 -1.00
CA ASP A 158 7.07 -29.58 0.27
C ASP A 158 7.91 -30.88 0.23
N ILE A 159 7.68 -31.78 -0.73
CA ILE A 159 8.52 -32.98 -0.95
C ILE A 159 9.95 -32.59 -1.35
N GLY A 160 10.09 -31.58 -2.22
CA GLY A 160 11.38 -30.96 -2.55
C GLY A 160 12.36 -31.80 -3.38
N ASN A 161 11.99 -32.99 -3.86
CA ASN A 161 12.84 -33.85 -4.69
C ASN A 161 12.65 -33.58 -6.21
N GLU A 162 13.52 -34.12 -7.06
CA GLU A 162 13.48 -33.84 -8.50
C GLU A 162 12.17 -34.31 -9.17
N LYS A 163 11.63 -35.45 -8.74
CA LYS A 163 10.34 -35.96 -9.25
C LYS A 163 9.21 -34.99 -8.93
N SER A 164 9.18 -34.44 -7.72
CA SER A 164 8.17 -33.47 -7.32
C SER A 164 8.23 -32.20 -8.17
N ARG A 165 9.43 -31.77 -8.59
CA ARG A 165 9.60 -30.62 -9.48
C ARG A 165 9.10 -30.88 -10.90
N ASP A 166 9.33 -32.08 -11.43
CA ASP A 166 8.72 -32.51 -12.71
C ASP A 166 7.20 -32.44 -12.64
N GLU A 167 6.61 -32.84 -11.51
CA GLU A 167 5.17 -32.79 -11.32
C GLU A 167 4.64 -31.36 -11.13
N LEU A 168 5.37 -30.48 -10.43
CA LEU A 168 5.03 -29.05 -10.37
C LEU A 168 5.04 -28.41 -11.76
N GLU A 169 6.01 -28.76 -12.61
CA GLU A 169 6.07 -28.27 -14.00
C GLU A 169 4.82 -28.70 -14.79
N LEU A 170 4.42 -29.96 -14.66
CA LEU A 170 3.21 -30.48 -15.30
C LEU A 170 1.94 -29.78 -14.78
N ILE A 171 1.84 -29.57 -13.47
CA ILE A 171 0.71 -28.87 -12.82
C ILE A 171 0.63 -27.42 -13.32
N ALA A 172 1.75 -26.70 -13.33
CA ALA A 172 1.84 -25.33 -13.83
C ALA A 172 1.32 -25.21 -15.27
N LYS A 173 1.62 -26.20 -16.13
CA LYS A 173 1.23 -26.21 -17.54
C LYS A 173 -0.20 -26.69 -17.79
N SER A 174 -0.68 -27.64 -16.99
CA SER A 174 -1.85 -28.47 -17.37
C SER A 174 -2.98 -28.50 -16.36
N SER A 175 -2.78 -27.97 -15.14
CA SER A 175 -3.86 -27.97 -14.14
C SER A 175 -5.04 -27.12 -14.59
N LYS A 176 -6.25 -27.61 -14.32
CA LYS A 176 -7.50 -26.92 -14.67
C LYS A 176 -7.77 -25.73 -13.75
N LEU A 177 -7.25 -25.74 -12.53
CA LEU A 177 -7.49 -24.70 -11.53
C LEU A 177 -6.33 -23.67 -11.51
N PRO A 178 -6.64 -22.36 -11.66
CA PRO A 178 -5.63 -21.29 -11.59
C PRO A 178 -4.78 -21.31 -10.32
N GLU A 179 -5.39 -21.63 -9.18
CA GLU A 179 -4.79 -21.64 -7.86
C GLU A 179 -3.66 -22.67 -7.77
N ALA A 180 -3.89 -23.87 -8.29
CA ALA A 180 -2.87 -24.92 -8.37
C ALA A 180 -1.73 -24.52 -9.34
N ARG A 181 -2.05 -23.92 -10.48
CA ARG A 181 -1.01 -23.42 -11.41
C ARG A 181 -0.15 -22.34 -10.75
N LYS A 182 -0.77 -21.39 -10.06
CA LYS A 182 -0.10 -20.29 -9.34
C LYS A 182 0.87 -20.83 -8.30
N VAL A 183 0.42 -21.72 -7.41
CA VAL A 183 1.27 -22.35 -6.39
C VAL A 183 2.42 -23.11 -7.03
N ALA A 184 2.17 -23.89 -8.09
CA ALA A 184 3.22 -24.68 -8.73
C ALA A 184 4.35 -23.81 -9.30
N VAL A 185 4.00 -22.72 -9.98
CA VAL A 185 4.98 -21.80 -10.55
C VAL A 185 5.72 -21.06 -9.42
N ALA A 186 5.01 -20.60 -8.40
CA ALA A 186 5.62 -19.96 -7.22
C ALA A 186 6.64 -20.88 -6.54
N SER A 187 6.28 -22.13 -6.26
CA SER A 187 7.16 -23.14 -5.66
C SER A 187 8.41 -23.41 -6.48
N LEU A 188 8.28 -23.56 -7.80
CA LEU A 188 9.43 -23.74 -8.69
C LEU A 188 10.37 -22.53 -8.62
N LEU A 189 9.81 -21.31 -8.61
CA LEU A 189 10.59 -20.09 -8.54
C LEU A 189 11.28 -19.90 -7.18
N GLU A 190 10.60 -20.16 -6.06
CA GLU A 190 11.18 -20.12 -4.71
C GLU A 190 12.37 -21.07 -4.57
N SER A 191 12.31 -22.22 -5.24
CA SER A 191 13.40 -23.21 -5.24
C SER A 191 14.57 -22.86 -6.18
N GLY A 192 14.48 -21.75 -6.92
CA GLY A 192 15.48 -21.34 -7.91
C GLY A 192 15.46 -22.17 -9.21
N ASP A 193 14.39 -22.95 -9.44
CA ASP A 193 14.31 -23.87 -10.57
C ASP A 193 13.93 -23.15 -11.88
N LYS A 194 14.71 -23.41 -12.95
CA LYS A 194 14.50 -22.81 -14.27
C LYS A 194 13.14 -23.17 -14.88
N ARG A 195 12.58 -24.34 -14.53
CA ARG A 195 11.23 -24.77 -14.94
C ARG A 195 10.16 -23.77 -14.54
N GLY A 196 10.33 -23.06 -13.43
CA GLY A 196 9.41 -22.00 -13.00
C GLY A 196 9.32 -20.88 -14.02
N VAL A 197 10.46 -20.43 -14.54
CA VAL A 197 10.52 -19.38 -15.57
C VAL A 197 9.99 -19.88 -16.92
N GLU A 198 10.34 -21.12 -17.30
CA GLU A 198 9.84 -21.74 -18.52
C GLU A 198 8.30 -21.91 -18.48
N CYS A 199 7.74 -22.29 -17.33
CA CYS A 199 6.30 -22.39 -17.12
C CYS A 199 5.61 -21.02 -17.19
N MET A 200 6.18 -19.97 -16.59
CA MET A 200 5.67 -18.61 -16.80
C MET A 200 5.65 -18.25 -18.28
N SER A 201 6.71 -18.59 -19.01
CA SER A 201 6.84 -18.23 -20.42
C SER A 201 5.90 -18.96 -21.36
N SER A 202 5.49 -20.18 -20.98
CA SER A 202 4.61 -21.05 -21.76
C SER A 202 3.17 -21.07 -21.26
N SER A 203 2.88 -20.47 -20.10
CA SER A 203 1.53 -20.38 -19.55
C SER A 203 0.61 -19.60 -20.48
N ALA A 204 -0.52 -20.22 -20.85
CA ALA A 204 -1.55 -19.60 -21.67
C ALA A 204 -2.34 -18.51 -20.92
N ASN A 205 -2.24 -18.47 -19.58
CA ASN A 205 -2.95 -17.49 -18.75
C ASN A 205 -1.99 -16.45 -18.18
N ILE A 206 -2.07 -15.24 -18.73
CA ILE A 206 -1.24 -14.09 -18.37
C ILE A 206 -1.34 -13.74 -16.89
N GLU A 207 -2.49 -13.95 -16.26
CA GLU A 207 -2.72 -13.65 -14.84
C GLU A 207 -1.93 -14.58 -13.91
N ASP A 208 -1.69 -15.83 -14.32
CA ASP A 208 -0.96 -16.82 -13.51
C ASP A 208 0.55 -16.55 -13.60
N ALA A 209 1.07 -16.25 -14.80
CA ALA A 209 2.48 -15.88 -15.00
C ALA A 209 2.82 -14.55 -14.33
N ALA A 210 1.92 -13.58 -14.42
CA ALA A 210 1.98 -12.30 -13.75
C ALA A 210 2.05 -12.43 -12.22
N TRP A 211 1.12 -13.18 -11.63
CA TRP A 211 1.07 -13.41 -10.18
C TRP A 211 2.32 -14.16 -9.70
N ALA A 212 2.74 -15.19 -10.44
CA ALA A 212 3.91 -15.98 -10.07
C ALA A 212 5.21 -15.19 -10.18
N ALA A 213 5.39 -14.37 -11.23
CA ALA A 213 6.52 -13.46 -11.34
C ALA A 213 6.51 -12.42 -10.20
N HIS A 214 5.33 -11.92 -9.84
CA HIS A 214 5.18 -10.99 -8.72
C HIS A 214 5.58 -11.62 -7.38
N PHE A 215 5.09 -12.83 -7.11
CA PHE A 215 5.39 -13.60 -5.91
C PHE A 215 6.88 -13.94 -5.81
N ALA A 216 7.46 -14.44 -6.90
CA ALA A 216 8.86 -14.80 -6.96
C ALA A 216 9.80 -13.60 -6.77
N ILE A 217 9.43 -12.43 -7.28
CA ILE A 217 10.19 -11.19 -7.03
C ILE A 217 10.13 -10.77 -5.56
N GLY A 218 9.07 -11.12 -4.83
CA GLY A 218 8.93 -10.89 -3.39
C GLY A 218 9.90 -11.70 -2.53
N THR A 219 10.26 -12.90 -3.00
CA THR A 219 11.32 -13.75 -2.44
C THR A 219 12.68 -13.37 -3.03
N GLU A 220 13.77 -13.42 -2.28
CA GLU A 220 15.12 -13.14 -2.79
C GLU A 220 15.56 -14.21 -3.81
N LEU A 221 15.07 -14.12 -5.06
CA LEU A 221 15.50 -15.00 -6.14
C LEU A 221 16.99 -14.86 -6.38
N GLU A 222 17.64 -15.98 -6.67
CA GLU A 222 19.00 -15.97 -7.21
C GLU A 222 19.06 -15.14 -8.51
N THR A 223 20.20 -14.50 -8.75
CA THR A 223 20.43 -13.57 -9.88
C THR A 223 20.08 -14.15 -11.25
N ASP A 224 20.23 -15.45 -11.44
CA ASP A 224 19.98 -16.12 -12.71
C ASP A 224 18.49 -16.35 -12.99
N ALA A 225 17.69 -16.60 -11.96
CA ALA A 225 16.24 -16.72 -12.07
C ALA A 225 15.64 -15.34 -12.33
N LEU A 226 16.09 -14.33 -11.57
CA LEU A 226 15.73 -12.93 -11.81
C LEU A 226 16.08 -12.53 -13.25
N ALA A 227 17.31 -12.74 -13.72
CA ALA A 227 17.73 -12.39 -15.09
C ALA A 227 16.83 -13.01 -16.17
N GLN A 228 16.35 -14.24 -15.99
CA GLN A 228 15.46 -14.90 -16.96
C GLN A 228 14.00 -14.42 -16.85
N VAL A 229 13.50 -14.16 -15.63
CA VAL A 229 12.20 -13.48 -15.41
C VAL A 229 12.20 -12.10 -16.09
N LEU A 230 13.34 -11.40 -16.01
CA LEU A 230 13.56 -10.14 -16.68
C LEU A 230 13.65 -10.30 -18.19
N GLU A 231 14.40 -11.28 -18.72
CA GLU A 231 14.46 -11.57 -20.16
C GLU A 231 13.07 -11.91 -20.72
N TYR A 232 12.23 -12.63 -19.97
CA TYR A 232 10.84 -12.85 -20.32
C TYR A 232 10.06 -11.52 -20.40
N ALA A 233 10.24 -10.63 -19.42
CA ALA A 233 9.67 -9.29 -19.46
C ALA A 233 10.22 -8.40 -20.60
N LYS A 234 11.33 -8.78 -21.26
CA LYS A 234 11.86 -8.08 -22.44
C LYS A 234 11.25 -8.56 -23.77
N ARG A 235 10.52 -9.69 -23.79
CA ARG A 235 10.01 -10.27 -25.06
C ARG A 235 8.85 -9.43 -25.63
N PRO A 236 8.83 -9.11 -26.94
CA PRO A 236 7.74 -8.37 -27.56
C PRO A 236 6.42 -9.14 -27.44
N TYR A 237 5.49 -8.60 -26.65
CA TYR A 237 4.19 -9.22 -26.45
C TYR A 237 3.18 -8.71 -27.47
N LYS A 238 2.58 -9.61 -28.25
CA LYS A 238 1.38 -9.30 -29.04
C LYS A 238 0.17 -9.42 -28.12
N ALA A 239 -0.19 -8.33 -27.45
CA ALA A 239 -1.41 -8.28 -26.66
C ALA A 239 -2.63 -8.57 -27.55
N VAL A 240 -3.43 -9.55 -27.15
CA VAL A 240 -4.81 -9.66 -27.62
C VAL A 240 -5.57 -8.52 -26.93
N ALA A 241 -6.14 -7.61 -27.72
CA ALA A 241 -6.88 -6.45 -27.20
C ALA A 241 -7.87 -6.88 -26.09
N GLY A 242 -7.75 -6.25 -24.91
CA GLY A 242 -8.68 -6.44 -23.79
C GLY A 242 -8.23 -7.34 -22.63
N LYS A 243 -7.04 -7.96 -22.66
CA LYS A 243 -6.45 -8.65 -21.49
C LYS A 243 -5.36 -7.79 -20.85
N ARG A 244 -5.57 -7.42 -19.57
CA ARG A 244 -4.87 -6.35 -18.82
C ARG A 244 -3.51 -6.81 -18.25
N PRO A 245 -2.42 -6.01 -18.30
CA PRO A 245 -1.11 -6.38 -17.75
C PRO A 245 -0.78 -5.67 -16.42
N GLN A 246 -1.71 -5.68 -15.46
CA GLN A 246 -1.56 -4.97 -14.17
C GLN A 246 -0.29 -5.37 -13.39
N TYR A 247 0.25 -6.55 -13.68
CA TYR A 247 1.34 -7.15 -12.96
C TYR A 247 2.73 -6.94 -13.59
N PHE A 248 2.81 -6.56 -14.87
CA PHE A 248 4.09 -6.29 -15.55
C PHE A 248 4.81 -5.08 -14.96
N GLY A 249 4.06 -4.06 -14.54
CA GLY A 249 4.61 -2.87 -13.88
C GLY A 249 5.24 -3.18 -12.51
N SER A 250 4.75 -4.19 -11.79
CA SER A 250 5.34 -4.61 -10.51
C SER A 250 6.70 -5.30 -10.69
N LEU A 251 6.82 -6.06 -11.77
CA LEU A 251 7.98 -6.84 -12.21
C LEU A 251 9.12 -5.90 -12.63
N LEU A 252 8.77 -4.87 -13.41
CA LEU A 252 9.70 -3.83 -13.83
C LEU A 252 10.07 -2.86 -12.69
N ALA A 253 9.25 -2.70 -11.64
CA ALA A 253 9.54 -1.78 -10.53
C ALA A 253 10.74 -2.18 -9.65
N ARG A 254 11.21 -3.43 -9.72
CA ARG A 254 12.43 -3.92 -9.02
C ARG A 254 13.67 -4.04 -9.92
N LEU A 255 13.55 -3.75 -11.21
CA LEU A 255 14.69 -3.69 -12.11
C LEU A 255 15.68 -2.59 -11.70
N THR A 256 16.97 -2.80 -11.93
CA THR A 256 17.88 -1.66 -11.94
C THR A 256 17.45 -0.70 -13.06
N ARG A 257 17.75 0.58 -12.85
CA ARG A 257 17.42 1.67 -13.78
C ARG A 257 17.78 1.35 -15.23
N GLN A 258 18.91 0.69 -15.44
CA GLN A 258 19.43 0.38 -16.77
C GLN A 258 18.69 -0.80 -17.43
N GLU A 259 18.42 -1.86 -16.68
CA GLU A 259 17.74 -3.05 -17.18
C GLU A 259 16.28 -2.77 -17.57
N SER A 260 15.61 -1.91 -16.79
CA SER A 260 14.31 -1.33 -17.11
C SER A 260 14.31 -0.68 -18.49
N HIS A 261 15.32 0.14 -18.76
CA HIS A 261 15.43 0.89 -20.01
C HIS A 261 15.80 0.01 -21.21
N GLU A 262 16.67 -0.97 -21.02
CA GLU A 262 17.03 -1.94 -22.06
C GLU A 262 15.84 -2.84 -22.43
N ALA A 263 15.01 -3.21 -21.45
CA ALA A 263 13.75 -3.94 -21.70
C ALA A 263 12.80 -3.15 -22.60
N VAL A 264 12.66 -1.86 -22.31
CA VAL A 264 11.83 -0.93 -23.10
C VAL A 264 12.38 -0.80 -24.52
N ALA A 265 13.69 -0.55 -24.66
CA ALA A 265 14.31 -0.29 -25.95
C ALA A 265 14.33 -1.52 -26.88
N ALA A 266 14.45 -2.73 -26.33
CA ALA A 266 14.51 -3.98 -27.09
C ALA A 266 13.13 -4.42 -27.65
N GLY A 267 12.02 -3.98 -27.03
CA GLY A 267 10.68 -4.49 -27.32
C GLY A 267 10.03 -4.02 -28.62
N GLY A 268 10.61 -3.06 -29.35
CA GLY A 268 10.12 -2.60 -30.66
C GLY A 268 8.60 -2.36 -30.69
N PHE A 269 8.12 -1.29 -30.04
CA PHE A 269 6.69 -1.04 -29.83
C PHE A 269 5.91 -0.87 -31.14
N SER A 270 5.23 -1.93 -31.57
CA SER A 270 4.31 -1.91 -32.70
C SER A 270 2.86 -1.75 -32.22
N GLY A 271 2.27 -0.59 -32.49
CA GLY A 271 0.83 -0.38 -32.67
C GLY A 271 -0.08 -0.24 -31.45
N ALA A 272 0.16 -0.92 -30.33
CA ALA A 272 -0.69 -0.83 -29.14
C ALA A 272 0.17 -0.53 -27.91
N PHE A 273 0.40 0.75 -27.65
CA PHE A 273 1.10 1.19 -26.46
C PHE A 273 0.13 1.10 -25.28
N ASP A 274 0.39 0.20 -24.34
CA ASP A 274 -0.48 0.00 -23.18
C ASP A 274 -0.37 1.19 -22.21
N VAL A 275 -1.50 1.80 -21.86
CA VAL A 275 -1.58 2.94 -20.94
C VAL A 275 -0.92 2.58 -19.60
N GLU A 276 -1.05 1.35 -19.09
CA GLU A 276 -0.39 0.89 -17.86
C GLU A 276 1.14 0.85 -17.96
N TYR A 277 1.69 0.58 -19.15
CA TYR A 277 3.12 0.68 -19.40
C TYR A 277 3.59 2.13 -19.41
N GLY A 278 2.76 3.04 -19.92
CA GLY A 278 2.96 4.48 -19.77
C GLY A 278 2.96 4.93 -18.32
N TRP A 279 1.98 4.46 -17.54
CA TRP A 279 1.92 4.70 -16.10
C TRP A 279 3.14 4.13 -15.37
N TRP A 280 3.67 2.97 -15.78
CA TRP A 280 4.90 2.42 -15.20
C TRP A 280 6.14 3.24 -15.58
N MET A 281 6.29 3.62 -16.86
CA MET A 281 7.36 4.51 -17.34
C MET A 281 7.35 5.83 -16.59
N ILE A 282 6.18 6.40 -16.35
CA ILE A 282 6.03 7.60 -15.54
C ILE A 282 6.44 7.26 -14.10
N SER A 283 5.81 6.27 -13.46
CA SER A 283 5.89 6.05 -12.00
C SER A 283 7.19 5.49 -11.48
N CYS A 284 7.85 4.61 -12.21
CA CYS A 284 9.01 3.84 -11.75
C CYS A 284 10.28 4.17 -12.55
N ASN A 285 10.14 4.58 -13.80
CA ASN A 285 11.30 4.83 -14.63
C ASN A 285 11.90 6.22 -14.34
N ARG A 286 13.03 6.23 -13.62
CA ARG A 286 13.92 7.40 -13.53
C ARG A 286 14.83 7.54 -14.75
N ALA A 287 14.60 6.82 -15.86
CA ALA A 287 15.24 7.13 -17.13
C ALA A 287 15.00 8.60 -17.47
N LYS A 288 15.92 9.18 -18.25
CA LYS A 288 15.73 10.54 -18.75
C LYS A 288 14.44 10.51 -19.56
N ALA A 289 13.42 11.25 -19.12
CA ALA A 289 12.26 11.46 -19.95
C ALA A 289 12.73 11.93 -21.34
N ASP A 290 12.07 11.47 -22.38
CA ASP A 290 12.38 11.85 -23.76
C ASP A 290 11.09 12.25 -24.46
N PHE A 291 11.20 13.30 -25.26
CA PHE A 291 10.09 13.85 -26.01
C PHE A 291 9.51 12.86 -27.01
N GLN A 292 10.32 12.00 -27.63
CA GLN A 292 9.81 11.04 -28.63
C GLN A 292 8.78 10.06 -28.03
N ALA A 293 8.95 9.67 -26.77
CA ALA A 293 7.97 8.84 -26.07
C ALA A 293 6.70 9.63 -25.73
N ALA A 294 6.87 10.89 -25.30
CA ALA A 294 5.75 11.75 -24.88
C ALA A 294 4.87 12.24 -26.04
N SER A 295 5.46 12.46 -27.22
CA SER A 295 4.80 13.11 -28.35
C SER A 295 3.54 12.38 -28.82
N ARG A 296 3.49 11.05 -28.66
CA ARG A 296 2.30 10.24 -28.97
C ARG A 296 1.12 10.60 -28.07
N TRP A 297 1.36 10.70 -26.76
CA TRP A 297 0.34 11.07 -25.78
C TRP A 297 -0.12 12.51 -25.93
N LEU A 298 0.80 13.43 -26.26
CA LEU A 298 0.47 14.85 -26.45
C LEU A 298 -0.37 15.12 -27.70
N SER A 299 -0.40 14.18 -28.65
CA SER A 299 -1.17 14.27 -29.89
C SER A 299 -2.51 13.52 -29.81
N ASP A 300 -2.83 12.90 -28.67
CA ASP A 300 -4.09 12.20 -28.45
C ASP A 300 -5.22 13.19 -28.13
N ASP A 301 -6.46 12.77 -28.37
CA ASP A 301 -7.66 13.54 -28.00
C ASP A 301 -8.13 13.20 -26.56
N ASP A 302 -7.67 12.08 -25.98
CA ASP A 302 -8.04 11.67 -24.63
C ASP A 302 -7.28 12.44 -23.54
N ILE A 303 -8.01 13.19 -22.71
CA ILE A 303 -7.44 14.06 -21.66
C ILE A 303 -6.48 13.30 -20.72
N PRO A 304 -6.82 12.09 -20.21
CA PRO A 304 -5.89 11.29 -19.43
C PRO A 304 -4.55 11.04 -20.11
N ASP A 305 -4.52 10.77 -21.41
CA ASP A 305 -3.27 10.52 -22.14
C ASP A 305 -2.47 11.79 -22.33
N ILE A 306 -3.09 12.91 -22.71
CA ILE A 306 -2.43 14.22 -22.76
C ILE A 306 -1.76 14.55 -21.41
N LEU A 307 -2.50 14.41 -20.32
CA LEU A 307 -2.00 14.66 -18.97
C LEU A 307 -0.83 13.74 -18.59
N ASN A 308 -0.84 12.49 -19.05
CA ASN A 308 0.26 11.55 -18.86
C ASN A 308 1.51 12.00 -19.61
N GLY A 309 1.38 12.43 -20.88
CA GLY A 309 2.49 12.98 -21.65
C GLY A 309 3.08 14.24 -21.03
N LEU A 310 2.24 15.16 -20.58
CA LEU A 310 2.68 16.36 -19.88
C LEU A 310 3.42 16.01 -18.58
N ARG A 311 2.86 15.12 -17.75
CA ARG A 311 3.48 14.66 -16.50
C ARG A 311 4.82 13.97 -16.72
N TYR A 312 4.94 13.17 -17.78
CA TYR A 312 6.18 12.49 -18.13
C TYR A 312 7.28 13.52 -18.42
N LEU A 313 6.98 14.54 -19.23
CA LEU A 313 7.94 15.61 -19.56
C LEU A 313 8.31 16.50 -18.36
N GLN A 314 7.43 16.64 -17.36
CA GLN A 314 7.75 17.37 -16.12
C GLN A 314 8.88 16.72 -15.31
N ARG A 315 9.25 15.47 -15.59
CA ARG A 315 10.32 14.72 -14.91
C ARG A 315 11.66 14.80 -15.64
N LEU A 316 11.74 15.61 -16.70
CA LEU A 316 13.00 15.84 -17.39
C LEU A 316 14.07 16.34 -16.40
N PRO A 317 15.25 15.71 -16.38
CA PRO A 317 16.33 16.15 -15.49
C PRO A 317 16.94 17.48 -15.92
N GLU A 318 16.85 17.78 -17.22
CA GLU A 318 17.37 18.99 -17.85
C GLU A 318 16.39 19.47 -18.93
N PRO A 319 16.32 20.78 -19.21
CA PRO A 319 15.54 21.31 -20.33
C PRO A 319 15.93 20.69 -21.67
N LEU A 320 14.96 20.59 -22.57
CA LEU A 320 15.18 20.10 -23.93
C LEU A 320 16.00 21.12 -24.73
N ASN A 321 16.73 20.65 -25.74
CA ASN A 321 17.47 21.48 -26.68
C ASN A 321 17.30 20.97 -28.13
N GLY A 322 17.72 21.78 -29.10
CA GLY A 322 17.70 21.44 -30.53
C GLY A 322 16.32 21.05 -31.05
N ASP A 323 16.28 20.06 -31.94
CA ASP A 323 15.06 19.61 -32.62
C ASP A 323 14.00 19.09 -31.65
N SER A 324 14.41 18.42 -30.56
CA SER A 324 13.47 17.93 -29.54
C SER A 324 12.76 19.07 -28.80
N ALA A 325 13.46 20.19 -28.56
CA ALA A 325 12.84 21.37 -27.97
C ALA A 325 11.84 22.02 -28.93
N GLN A 326 12.17 22.08 -30.23
CA GLN A 326 11.25 22.62 -31.23
C GLN A 326 9.98 21.76 -31.35
N SER A 327 10.12 20.44 -31.50
CA SER A 327 8.95 19.55 -31.59
C SER A 327 8.13 19.56 -30.30
N ALA A 328 8.76 19.67 -29.14
CA ALA A 328 8.05 19.85 -27.87
C ALA A 328 7.29 21.18 -27.82
N ALA A 329 7.88 22.27 -28.31
CA ALA A 329 7.20 23.55 -28.39
C ALA A 329 5.96 23.49 -29.29
N GLU A 330 6.08 22.86 -30.46
CA GLU A 330 4.97 22.68 -31.41
C GLU A 330 3.82 21.84 -30.81
N ALA A 331 4.14 20.79 -30.06
CA ALA A 331 3.15 19.94 -29.40
C ALA A 331 2.50 20.60 -28.16
N ILE A 332 3.26 21.34 -27.35
CA ILE A 332 2.78 21.91 -26.08
C ILE A 332 2.03 23.23 -26.29
N ALA A 333 2.42 24.04 -27.28
CA ALA A 333 1.79 25.34 -27.54
C ALA A 333 0.24 25.30 -27.63
N PRO A 334 -0.40 24.39 -28.40
CA PRO A 334 -1.86 24.32 -28.45
C PRO A 334 -2.50 23.91 -27.11
N LEU A 335 -1.79 23.13 -26.28
CA LEU A 335 -2.30 22.65 -24.99
C LEU A 335 -2.39 23.78 -23.94
N LEU A 336 -1.69 24.91 -24.15
CA LEU A 336 -1.84 26.11 -23.31
C LEU A 336 -3.19 26.81 -23.48
N GLU A 337 -3.88 26.55 -24.59
CA GLU A 337 -5.21 27.08 -24.89
C GLU A 337 -6.30 26.00 -24.87
N HIS A 338 -6.00 24.84 -24.27
CA HIS A 338 -6.95 23.74 -24.13
C HIS A 338 -8.16 24.15 -23.27
N ALA A 339 -9.33 23.55 -23.55
CA ALA A 339 -10.57 23.87 -22.84
C ALA A 339 -10.59 23.37 -21.38
N ASP A 340 -9.85 22.29 -21.11
CA ASP A 340 -9.67 21.71 -19.78
C ASP A 340 -8.54 22.41 -19.00
N ASP A 341 -8.87 22.98 -17.84
CA ASP A 341 -7.93 23.73 -17.01
C ASP A 341 -6.80 22.86 -16.42
N ASN A 342 -7.04 21.57 -16.15
CA ASN A 342 -5.98 20.65 -15.69
C ASN A 342 -4.92 20.51 -16.80
N VAL A 343 -5.35 20.31 -18.05
CA VAL A 343 -4.42 20.22 -19.20
C VAL A 343 -3.57 21.47 -19.31
N VAL A 344 -4.19 22.65 -19.20
CA VAL A 344 -3.46 23.93 -19.32
C VAL A 344 -2.47 24.11 -18.16
N VAL A 345 -2.83 23.83 -16.90
CA VAL A 345 -1.88 23.92 -15.78
C VAL A 345 -0.71 22.95 -15.98
N HIS A 346 -0.99 21.71 -16.38
CA HIS A 346 0.06 20.74 -16.64
C HIS A 346 0.95 21.19 -17.80
N ALA A 347 0.39 21.77 -18.86
CA ALA A 347 1.15 22.34 -19.97
C ALA A 347 2.08 23.46 -19.52
N LEU A 348 1.60 24.39 -18.68
CA LEU A 348 2.40 25.46 -18.09
C LEU A 348 3.59 24.92 -17.27
N LEU A 349 3.34 23.93 -16.41
CA LEU A 349 4.39 23.28 -15.62
C LEU A 349 5.38 22.52 -16.52
N THR A 350 4.91 21.92 -17.61
CA THR A 350 5.74 21.25 -18.59
C THR A 350 6.62 22.22 -19.36
N CYS A 351 6.13 23.41 -19.75
CA CYS A 351 6.94 24.47 -20.36
C CYS A 351 8.15 24.86 -19.49
N ILE A 352 7.97 24.90 -18.16
CA ILE A 352 9.08 25.17 -17.23
C ILE A 352 10.10 24.04 -17.26
N ALA A 353 9.64 22.79 -17.16
CA ALA A 353 10.53 21.63 -17.08
C ALA A 353 11.31 21.41 -18.38
N THR A 354 10.67 21.60 -19.53
CA THR A 354 11.27 21.43 -20.85
C THR A 354 12.05 22.66 -21.31
N GLY A 355 11.79 23.84 -20.74
CA GLY A 355 12.36 25.12 -21.17
C GLY A 355 11.75 25.68 -22.46
N VAL A 356 10.65 25.11 -22.95
CA VAL A 356 9.99 25.52 -24.21
C VAL A 356 8.78 26.41 -23.95
N CYS A 357 8.30 27.13 -24.98
CA CYS A 357 7.10 27.98 -24.90
C CYS A 357 7.08 28.99 -23.74
N LYS A 358 8.26 29.39 -23.24
CA LYS A 358 8.39 30.25 -22.03
C LYS A 358 7.53 31.51 -22.11
N SER A 359 7.61 32.26 -23.20
CA SER A 359 6.86 33.52 -23.35
C SER A 359 5.34 33.31 -23.40
N ALA A 360 4.87 32.22 -24.01
CA ALA A 360 3.45 31.87 -24.03
C ALA A 360 2.98 31.46 -22.62
N ALA A 361 3.79 30.67 -21.91
CA ALA A 361 3.51 30.28 -20.54
C ALA A 361 3.48 31.49 -19.58
N GLU A 362 4.40 32.45 -19.73
CA GLU A 362 4.41 33.71 -18.97
C GLU A 362 3.14 34.52 -19.22
N ALA A 363 2.73 34.70 -20.48
CA ALA A 363 1.52 35.44 -20.83
C ALA A 363 0.26 34.79 -20.27
N LYS A 364 0.14 33.45 -20.38
CA LYS A 364 -0.99 32.70 -19.85
C LYS A 364 -1.03 32.73 -18.33
N ALA A 365 0.12 32.56 -17.67
CA ALA A 365 0.21 32.69 -16.22
C ALA A 365 -0.15 34.11 -15.76
N GLU A 366 0.30 35.16 -16.45
CA GLU A 366 -0.06 36.55 -16.13
C GLU A 366 -1.58 36.79 -16.23
N ALA A 367 -2.23 36.24 -17.24
CA ALA A 367 -3.69 36.29 -17.36
C ALA A 367 -4.38 35.57 -16.19
N TRP A 368 -3.88 34.38 -15.83
CA TRP A 368 -4.48 33.55 -14.78
C TRP A 368 -4.21 34.00 -13.35
N LEU A 369 -3.17 34.79 -13.11
CA LEU A 369 -2.88 35.37 -11.79
C LEU A 369 -4.03 36.23 -11.23
N LYS A 370 -4.91 36.73 -12.12
CA LYS A 370 -6.07 37.57 -11.77
C LYS A 370 -7.41 36.91 -12.11
N ASP A 371 -7.41 35.62 -12.44
CA ASP A 371 -8.64 34.89 -12.80
C ASP A 371 -9.54 34.70 -11.56
N GLU A 372 -10.85 34.58 -11.76
CA GLU A 372 -11.83 34.35 -10.69
C GLU A 372 -11.78 32.92 -10.15
N LEU A 373 -11.34 31.95 -10.96
CA LEU A 373 -11.20 30.56 -10.56
C LEU A 373 -9.93 30.35 -9.71
N ALA A 374 -10.13 29.95 -8.45
CA ALA A 374 -9.05 29.69 -7.52
C ALA A 374 -8.05 28.63 -8.04
N PHE A 375 -8.53 27.63 -8.78
CA PHE A 375 -7.65 26.62 -9.41
C PHE A 375 -6.63 27.25 -10.38
N ARG A 376 -7.09 28.11 -11.29
CA ARG A 376 -6.23 28.82 -12.25
C ARG A 376 -5.23 29.75 -11.56
N ARG A 377 -5.67 30.51 -10.57
CA ARG A 377 -4.79 31.38 -9.77
C ARG A 377 -3.67 30.58 -9.09
N ALA A 378 -4.01 29.47 -8.44
CA ALA A 378 -3.02 28.62 -7.79
C ALA A 378 -2.02 28.03 -8.80
N GLY A 379 -2.50 27.50 -9.93
CA GLY A 379 -1.63 27.02 -11.01
C GLY A 379 -0.69 28.10 -11.54
N ALA A 380 -1.22 29.31 -11.77
CA ALA A 380 -0.43 30.45 -12.24
C ALA A 380 0.63 30.90 -11.24
N LEU A 381 0.33 30.94 -9.94
CA LEU A 381 1.30 31.28 -8.89
C LEU A 381 2.49 30.30 -8.85
N LEU A 382 2.21 28.99 -8.94
CA LEU A 382 3.25 27.95 -8.97
C LEU A 382 4.17 28.12 -10.18
N VAL A 383 3.59 28.44 -11.33
CA VAL A 383 4.32 28.65 -12.60
C VAL A 383 5.12 29.94 -12.55
N ALA A 384 4.50 31.04 -12.12
CA ALA A 384 5.11 32.37 -12.06
C ALA A 384 6.33 32.42 -11.15
N GLY A 385 6.29 31.74 -10.00
CA GLY A 385 7.44 31.62 -9.10
C GLY A 385 8.62 30.95 -9.79
N LYS A 386 8.40 29.77 -10.39
CA LYS A 386 9.45 29.00 -11.08
C LYS A 386 10.00 29.71 -12.31
N LEU A 387 9.19 30.51 -13.01
CA LEU A 387 9.64 31.32 -14.14
C LEU A 387 10.41 32.59 -13.72
N GLY A 388 10.38 32.95 -12.43
CA GLY A 388 11.03 34.16 -11.92
C GLY A 388 10.27 35.44 -12.27
N MET A 389 8.94 35.37 -12.42
CA MET A 389 8.10 36.51 -12.77
C MET A 389 8.01 37.50 -11.60
N LYS A 390 8.96 38.44 -11.51
CA LYS A 390 9.04 39.39 -10.38
C LYS A 390 7.75 40.15 -10.08
N LYS A 391 6.95 40.47 -11.10
CA LYS A 391 5.64 41.14 -10.96
C LYS A 391 4.61 40.30 -10.21
N ALA A 392 4.77 38.99 -10.15
CA ALA A 392 3.88 38.09 -9.43
C ALA A 392 4.06 38.17 -7.90
N GLY A 393 5.14 38.79 -7.40
CA GLY A 393 5.41 38.89 -5.97
C GLY A 393 4.32 39.64 -5.20
N ASP A 394 3.94 40.83 -5.67
CA ASP A 394 2.86 41.61 -5.05
C ASP A 394 1.51 40.88 -5.13
N ILE A 395 1.28 40.14 -6.23
CA ILE A 395 0.06 39.33 -6.41
C ILE A 395 0.07 38.14 -5.45
N ALA A 396 1.20 37.47 -5.25
CA ALA A 396 1.35 36.39 -4.30
C ALA A 396 1.09 36.88 -2.86
N LEU A 397 1.61 38.06 -2.49
CA LEU A 397 1.33 38.68 -1.19
C LEU A 397 -0.17 38.95 -0.98
N GLU A 398 -0.88 39.45 -2.00
CA GLU A 398 -2.33 39.64 -1.90
C GLU A 398 -3.08 38.29 -1.85
N ALA A 399 -2.60 37.28 -2.58
CA ALA A 399 -3.16 35.95 -2.62
C ALA A 399 -3.05 35.19 -1.28
N LEU A 400 -2.20 35.62 -0.34
CA LEU A 400 -2.21 35.13 1.04
C LEU A 400 -3.54 35.40 1.76
N LYS A 401 -4.35 36.34 1.28
CA LYS A 401 -5.69 36.64 1.82
C LYS A 401 -6.82 35.88 1.12
N ASN A 402 -6.51 35.02 0.14
CA ASN A 402 -7.53 34.33 -0.65
C ASN A 402 -8.30 33.31 0.19
N ASP A 403 -9.61 33.13 -0.02
CA ASP A 403 -10.40 32.14 0.75
C ASP A 403 -9.95 30.69 0.50
N ALA A 404 -9.42 30.38 -0.68
CA ALA A 404 -8.94 29.06 -1.01
C ALA A 404 -7.53 28.83 -0.46
N TRP A 405 -7.41 27.95 0.54
CA TRP A 405 -6.14 27.65 1.22
C TRP A 405 -5.02 27.21 0.26
N TYR A 406 -5.35 26.48 -0.83
CA TYR A 406 -4.34 26.02 -1.78
C TYR A 406 -3.80 27.14 -2.68
N VAL A 407 -4.56 28.24 -2.85
CA VAL A 407 -4.05 29.48 -3.45
C VAL A 407 -3.03 30.14 -2.53
N GLN A 408 -3.33 30.20 -1.22
CA GLN A 408 -2.40 30.73 -0.22
C GLN A 408 -1.10 29.90 -0.16
N SER A 409 -1.20 28.57 -0.16
CA SER A 409 -0.03 27.68 -0.24
C SER A 409 0.77 27.89 -1.53
N ALA A 410 0.10 28.04 -2.68
CA ALA A 410 0.75 28.35 -3.96
C ALA A 410 1.44 29.72 -3.95
N ALA A 411 0.87 30.71 -3.27
CA ALA A 411 1.47 32.02 -3.10
C ALA A 411 2.75 31.96 -2.25
N LEU A 412 2.76 31.19 -1.16
CA LEU A 412 3.97 30.98 -0.35
C LEU A 412 5.09 30.32 -1.16
N ASP A 413 4.79 29.27 -1.93
CA ASP A 413 5.78 28.67 -2.83
C ASP A 413 6.24 29.66 -3.92
N CYS A 414 5.35 30.48 -4.46
CA CYS A 414 5.72 31.53 -5.41
C CYS A 414 6.77 32.49 -4.80
N LEU A 415 6.54 32.94 -3.56
CA LEU A 415 7.47 33.79 -2.81
C LEU A 415 8.79 33.08 -2.51
N LEU A 416 8.76 31.77 -2.20
CA LEU A 416 9.97 30.93 -2.03
C LEU A 416 10.86 30.97 -3.29
N TYR A 417 10.28 30.88 -4.48
CA TYR A 417 11.03 30.92 -5.73
C TYR A 417 11.47 32.34 -6.12
N LEU A 418 10.62 33.36 -5.90
CA LEU A 418 10.95 34.75 -6.25
C LEU A 418 11.98 35.38 -5.30
N ARG A 419 12.09 34.86 -4.07
CA ARG A 419 13.05 35.30 -3.04
C ARG A 419 13.03 36.80 -2.79
N GLN A 420 11.84 37.37 -2.61
CA GLN A 420 11.70 38.80 -2.35
C GLN A 420 11.92 39.10 -0.87
N ARG A 421 12.95 39.89 -0.55
CA ARG A 421 13.22 40.28 0.83
C ARG A 421 12.03 40.99 1.50
N THR A 422 11.29 41.78 0.71
CA THR A 422 10.18 42.60 1.17
C THR A 422 8.93 41.83 1.61
N CYS A 423 8.90 40.50 1.47
CA CYS A 423 7.78 39.68 1.92
C CYS A 423 7.86 39.26 3.38
N ASP A 424 8.99 39.46 4.07
CA ASP A 424 9.24 39.02 5.45
C ASP A 424 8.13 39.40 6.44
N TRP A 425 7.80 40.69 6.54
CA TRP A 425 6.75 41.18 7.44
C TRP A 425 5.37 40.66 7.05
N ALA A 426 5.05 40.63 5.75
CA ALA A 426 3.75 40.14 5.30
C ALA A 426 3.57 38.63 5.55
N VAL A 427 4.63 37.85 5.42
CA VAL A 427 4.64 36.40 5.72
C VAL A 427 4.58 36.18 7.23
N LEU A 428 5.26 36.99 8.04
CA LEU A 428 5.16 36.92 9.50
C LEU A 428 3.74 37.27 9.99
N ASP A 429 3.16 38.36 9.50
CA ASP A 429 1.78 38.76 9.80
C ASP A 429 0.79 37.67 9.39
N TYR A 430 1.06 37.00 8.26
CA TYR A 430 0.27 35.87 7.80
C TYR A 430 0.41 34.67 8.74
N ALA A 431 1.63 34.32 9.14
CA ALA A 431 1.86 33.26 10.13
C ALA A 431 1.15 33.57 11.46
N GLU A 432 1.19 34.80 11.94
CA GLU A 432 0.47 35.21 13.15
C GLU A 432 -1.05 35.02 13.02
N LYS A 433 -1.64 35.39 11.87
CA LYS A 433 -3.06 35.19 11.59
C LYS A 433 -3.46 33.71 11.53
N GLN A 434 -2.62 32.86 10.95
CA GLN A 434 -2.87 31.42 10.92
C GLN A 434 -2.74 30.81 12.32
N GLY A 435 -1.74 31.25 13.10
CA GLY A 435 -1.45 30.85 14.48
C GLY A 435 -0.92 29.42 14.64
N GLU A 436 -1.45 28.47 13.87
CA GLU A 436 -1.09 27.05 13.83
C GLU A 436 -1.58 26.38 12.52
N GLY A 437 -1.32 25.08 12.38
CA GLY A 437 -1.70 24.29 11.21
C GLY A 437 -0.68 24.35 10.08
N ARG A 438 -1.05 23.82 8.92
CA ARG A 438 -0.14 23.61 7.80
C ARG A 438 0.37 24.92 7.19
N LEU A 439 -0.51 25.88 6.94
CA LEU A 439 -0.14 27.15 6.32
C LEU A 439 0.75 28.01 7.22
N PHE A 440 0.58 27.87 8.54
CA PHE A 440 1.51 28.41 9.51
C PHE A 440 2.91 27.80 9.34
N GLU A 441 3.00 26.47 9.27
CA GLU A 441 4.29 25.78 9.08
C GLU A 441 4.96 26.17 7.75
N GLU A 442 4.21 26.26 6.65
CA GLU A 442 4.74 26.71 5.36
C GLU A 442 5.26 28.16 5.42
N ALA A 443 4.56 29.05 6.13
CA ALA A 443 4.99 30.45 6.31
C ALA A 443 6.26 30.56 7.16
N ILE A 444 6.36 29.80 8.26
CA ILE A 444 7.59 29.77 9.07
C ILE A 444 8.73 29.15 8.26
N ALA A 445 8.51 28.04 7.55
CA ALA A 445 9.53 27.43 6.70
C ALA A 445 10.06 28.41 5.63
N LEU A 446 9.19 29.25 5.06
CA LEU A 446 9.59 30.31 4.15
C LEU A 446 10.50 31.34 4.83
N LEU A 447 10.14 31.81 6.03
CA LEU A 447 10.98 32.73 6.80
C LEU A 447 12.35 32.12 7.14
N VAL A 448 12.38 30.85 7.53
CA VAL A 448 13.63 30.12 7.81
C VAL A 448 14.49 30.02 6.55
N ASP A 449 13.90 29.65 5.42
CA ASP A 449 14.64 29.50 4.16
C ASP A 449 15.14 30.87 3.63
N LEU A 450 14.37 31.95 3.81
CA LEU A 450 14.77 33.31 3.43
C LEU A 450 15.92 33.84 4.30
N THR A 451 15.78 33.74 5.63
CA THR A 451 16.63 34.43 6.60
C THR A 451 17.78 33.57 7.15
N GLY A 452 17.66 32.24 7.05
CA GLY A 452 18.57 31.28 7.66
C GLY A 452 18.43 31.13 9.18
N GLN A 453 17.49 31.83 9.81
CA GLN A 453 17.21 31.73 11.24
C GLN A 453 16.02 30.81 11.49
N ASP A 454 16.05 30.02 12.56
CA ASP A 454 14.92 29.20 12.99
C ASP A 454 14.54 29.52 14.43
N PHE A 455 13.48 30.31 14.59
CA PHE A 455 12.84 30.58 15.88
C PHE A 455 11.58 29.74 16.09
N GLY A 456 11.26 28.84 15.16
CA GLY A 456 10.08 28.00 15.23
C GLY A 456 8.79 28.80 15.33
N ASP A 457 7.95 28.42 16.30
CA ASP A 457 6.67 29.05 16.58
C ASP A 457 6.72 30.24 17.57
N ALA A 458 7.92 30.72 17.94
CA ALA A 458 8.07 31.95 18.72
C ALA A 458 7.98 33.20 17.85
N LEU A 459 6.75 33.62 17.55
CA LEU A 459 6.47 34.81 16.73
C LEU A 459 7.09 36.09 17.30
N ASP A 460 7.09 36.28 18.62
CA ASP A 460 7.73 37.45 19.25
C ASP A 460 9.23 37.53 18.92
N LYS A 461 9.93 36.38 18.91
CA LYS A 461 11.36 36.33 18.56
C LYS A 461 11.59 36.64 17.09
N TRP A 462 10.69 36.19 16.21
CA TRP A 462 10.72 36.57 14.80
C TRP A 462 10.57 38.09 14.64
N THR A 463 9.59 38.69 15.31
CA THR A 463 9.36 40.15 15.29
C THR A 463 10.58 40.93 15.80
N ASP A 464 11.14 40.52 16.95
CA ASP A 464 12.30 41.18 17.54
C ASP A 464 13.54 41.07 16.63
N TRP A 465 13.75 39.89 16.04
CA TRP A 465 14.85 39.67 15.13
C TRP A 465 14.72 40.50 13.85
N LEU A 466 13.54 40.55 13.22
CA LEU A 466 13.33 41.36 12.01
C LEU A 466 13.50 42.86 12.27
N LYS A 467 13.04 43.36 13.43
CA LYS A 467 13.28 44.75 13.86
C LYS A 467 14.76 45.05 14.06
N ALA A 468 15.48 44.14 14.71
CA ALA A 468 16.91 44.32 14.95
C ALA A 468 17.76 44.19 13.67
N ASN A 469 17.24 43.52 12.63
CA ASN A 469 17.97 43.17 11.42
C ASN A 469 17.27 43.67 10.14
N GLU A 470 16.79 44.92 10.08
CA GLU A 470 16.11 45.49 8.89
C GLU A 470 16.90 45.37 7.58
N LYS A 471 18.22 45.16 7.66
CA LYS A 471 19.13 44.99 6.51
C LYS A 471 19.65 43.57 6.35
N TRP A 472 18.92 42.56 6.82
CA TRP A 472 19.29 41.16 6.64
C TRP A 472 19.47 40.81 5.15
N GLU A 473 20.32 39.81 4.89
CA GLU A 473 20.67 39.35 3.55
C GLU A 473 19.99 38.03 3.23
N LEU A 474 19.49 37.91 1.99
CA LEU A 474 18.85 36.69 1.51
C LEU A 474 19.83 35.53 1.55
N GLN A 475 19.42 34.44 2.20
CA GLN A 475 20.17 33.20 2.19
C GLN A 475 19.90 32.42 0.90
N ASP A 476 20.86 31.55 0.55
CA ASP A 476 20.68 30.59 -0.53
C ASP A 476 19.48 29.68 -0.25
N ARG A 477 18.68 29.44 -1.28
CA ARG A 477 17.51 28.57 -1.17
C ARG A 477 17.93 27.15 -0.86
N LYS A 478 17.37 26.57 0.20
CA LYS A 478 17.59 25.17 0.61
C LYS A 478 16.40 24.28 0.28
N LEU A 479 15.20 24.85 0.28
CA LEU A 479 13.96 24.13 0.06
C LEU A 479 13.53 24.16 -1.42
N ASP A 480 13.11 23.00 -1.94
CA ASP A 480 12.45 22.91 -3.24
C ASP A 480 10.95 23.18 -3.17
N SER A 481 10.33 22.95 -2.00
CA SER A 481 8.94 23.28 -1.69
C SER A 481 8.77 23.46 -0.20
N LEU A 482 7.77 24.25 0.21
CA LEU A 482 7.43 24.46 1.63
C LEU A 482 6.61 23.31 2.23
N ARG A 483 6.05 22.43 1.39
CA ARG A 483 5.15 21.36 1.82
C ARG A 483 5.86 20.30 2.66
N GLY A 484 5.22 19.91 3.76
CA GLY A 484 5.70 18.81 4.61
C GLY A 484 7.01 19.10 5.34
N VAL A 485 7.50 20.35 5.27
CA VAL A 485 8.71 20.78 5.97
C VAL A 485 8.37 20.86 7.46
N PRO A 486 8.99 20.04 8.31
CA PRO A 486 8.75 20.11 9.75
C PRO A 486 9.37 21.41 10.28
N VAL A 487 8.57 22.18 11.02
CA VAL A 487 9.04 23.38 11.71
C VAL A 487 9.39 23.02 13.15
N THR A 488 10.47 23.60 13.67
CA THR A 488 10.82 23.49 15.09
C THR A 488 9.70 24.09 15.93
N ARG A 489 9.11 23.31 16.84
CA ARG A 489 8.07 23.79 17.76
C ARG A 489 8.63 23.85 19.17
N LEU A 490 8.47 24.99 19.84
CA LEU A 490 8.85 25.15 21.25
C LEU A 490 7.89 24.41 22.18
N LYS A 491 6.63 24.28 21.78
CA LYS A 491 5.61 23.49 22.48
C LYS A 491 4.75 22.73 21.49
N ASP A 492 4.42 21.49 21.84
CA ASP A 492 3.42 20.73 21.11
C ASP A 492 2.02 21.29 21.40
N LYS A 493 1.56 22.21 20.54
CA LYS A 493 0.23 22.82 20.64
C LYS A 493 -0.91 21.86 20.31
N THR A 494 -0.68 20.91 19.39
CA THR A 494 -1.64 19.84 19.07
C THR A 494 -1.12 18.53 19.66
N GLY A 495 -2.00 17.83 20.38
CA GLY A 495 -1.81 16.43 20.79
C GLY A 495 -2.43 15.45 19.78
N ALA A 496 -2.89 15.96 18.62
CA ALA A 496 -3.59 15.19 17.61
C ALA A 496 -2.64 14.17 16.99
N SER A 497 -2.91 12.89 17.24
CA SER A 497 -2.25 11.79 16.55
C SER A 497 -3.24 10.69 16.21
N PHE A 498 -2.99 10.00 15.10
CA PHE A 498 -3.78 8.86 14.65
C PHE A 498 -2.83 7.70 14.35
N TYR A 499 -2.86 6.63 15.15
CA TYR A 499 -1.85 5.56 15.12
C TYR A 499 -0.40 6.08 15.22
N GLY A 500 -0.18 7.12 16.01
CA GLY A 500 1.14 7.74 16.18
C GLY A 500 1.56 8.71 15.07
N LEU A 501 0.80 8.81 13.97
CA LEU A 501 0.99 9.92 13.02
C LEU A 501 0.52 11.21 13.64
N ARG A 502 1.45 12.14 13.84
CA ARG A 502 1.14 13.49 14.26
C ARG A 502 0.39 14.24 13.15
N ILE A 503 -0.72 14.88 13.51
CA ILE A 503 -1.53 15.68 12.59
C ILE A 503 -1.28 17.17 12.89
N ASN A 504 -0.56 17.83 11.98
CA ASN A 504 -0.18 19.24 12.06
C ASN A 504 -1.07 20.15 11.21
N SER A 505 -2.36 19.82 11.08
CA SER A 505 -3.31 20.59 10.29
C SER A 505 -4.60 20.83 11.06
N ASN A 506 -5.18 22.00 10.79
CA ASN A 506 -6.52 22.40 11.26
C ASN A 506 -7.59 22.19 10.20
N ASN A 507 -7.24 21.57 9.07
CA ASN A 507 -8.10 21.40 7.92
C ASN A 507 -7.94 19.98 7.35
N VAL A 508 -8.57 19.02 8.02
CA VAL A 508 -8.27 17.58 7.87
C VAL A 508 -9.48 16.82 7.33
N GLN A 509 -9.25 15.89 6.40
CA GLN A 509 -10.22 14.86 6.02
C GLN A 509 -9.66 13.49 6.39
N PHE A 510 -10.39 12.72 7.19
CA PHE A 510 -10.07 11.31 7.40
C PHE A 510 -10.69 10.50 6.25
N ALA A 511 -9.88 9.67 5.59
CA ALA A 511 -10.34 8.69 4.60
C ALA A 511 -10.10 7.31 5.21
N LEU A 512 -11.16 6.65 5.70
CA LEU A 512 -11.02 5.38 6.40
C LEU A 512 -11.66 4.24 5.61
N ASP A 513 -10.92 3.15 5.50
CA ASP A 513 -11.43 1.92 4.92
C ASP A 513 -12.58 1.33 5.76
N ARG A 514 -13.57 0.77 5.08
CA ARG A 514 -14.67 -0.02 5.66
C ARG A 514 -14.90 -1.32 4.88
N SER A 515 -13.89 -1.78 4.17
CA SER A 515 -13.85 -3.06 3.46
C SER A 515 -13.95 -4.25 4.42
N VAL A 516 -14.15 -5.46 3.88
CA VAL A 516 -14.19 -6.70 4.68
C VAL A 516 -12.88 -6.94 5.45
N SER A 517 -11.74 -6.40 5.02
CA SER A 517 -10.48 -6.54 5.75
C SER A 517 -10.51 -5.83 7.12
N MET A 518 -11.45 -4.89 7.30
CA MET A 518 -11.70 -4.17 8.55
C MET A 518 -12.50 -4.97 9.58
N VAL A 519 -13.11 -6.09 9.18
CA VAL A 519 -13.73 -7.07 10.10
C VAL A 519 -12.66 -7.84 10.87
N ASN A 520 -11.48 -8.01 10.28
CA ASN A 520 -10.41 -8.79 10.90
C ASN A 520 -9.99 -8.18 12.25
N PRO A 521 -9.61 -9.03 13.23
CA PRO A 521 -9.21 -8.54 14.53
C PRO A 521 -7.86 -7.85 14.41
N VAL A 522 -7.63 -6.80 15.20
CA VAL A 522 -6.29 -6.22 15.35
C VAL A 522 -5.35 -7.27 15.94
N SER A 523 -4.14 -7.43 15.39
CA SER A 523 -3.14 -8.31 16.02
C SER A 523 -2.58 -7.72 17.31
N ARG A 524 -2.65 -6.40 17.45
CA ARG A 524 -2.24 -5.65 18.63
C ARG A 524 -3.10 -4.39 18.78
N GLU A 525 -3.52 -4.10 20.00
CA GLU A 525 -4.19 -2.83 20.30
C GLU A 525 -3.19 -1.65 20.19
N PRO A 526 -3.62 -0.47 19.70
CA PRO A 526 -2.79 0.72 19.65
C PRO A 526 -2.08 1.02 20.99
N ALA A 527 -0.79 1.34 20.91
CA ALA A 527 0.08 1.59 22.07
C ALA A 527 -0.14 2.98 22.68
N ARG A 528 -1.38 3.30 23.04
CA ARG A 528 -1.77 4.61 23.57
C ARG A 528 -2.41 4.46 24.95
N ALA A 529 -1.99 5.31 25.89
CA ALA A 529 -2.36 5.18 27.30
C ALA A 529 -3.87 5.28 27.56
N ASP A 530 -4.60 6.12 26.81
CA ASP A 530 -6.05 6.28 26.95
C ASP A 530 -6.87 5.36 26.03
N PHE A 531 -6.23 4.53 25.19
CA PHE A 531 -6.92 3.60 24.30
C PHE A 531 -7.91 2.67 25.04
N PRO A 532 -7.59 2.07 26.20
CA PRO A 532 -8.53 1.22 26.93
C PRO A 532 -9.83 1.94 27.31
N ALA A 533 -9.75 3.20 27.74
CA ALA A 533 -10.92 4.00 28.09
C ALA A 533 -11.78 4.33 26.86
N ARG A 534 -11.13 4.67 25.74
CA ARG A 534 -11.81 4.94 24.45
C ARG A 534 -12.50 3.70 23.90
N LYS A 535 -11.83 2.55 23.94
CA LYS A 535 -12.40 1.26 23.57
C LYS A 535 -13.69 0.99 24.34
N VAL A 536 -13.69 1.21 25.66
CA VAL A 536 -14.90 1.04 26.49
C VAL A 536 -16.02 1.97 26.04
N ASP A 537 -15.72 3.23 25.72
CA ASP A 537 -16.73 4.19 25.23
C ASP A 537 -17.33 3.76 23.87
N ILE A 538 -16.51 3.32 22.93
CA ILE A 538 -16.96 2.81 21.62
C ILE A 538 -17.84 1.56 21.79
N LEU A 539 -17.44 0.62 22.65
CA LEU A 539 -18.21 -0.62 22.88
C LEU A 539 -19.54 -0.39 23.61
N LYS A 540 -19.67 0.68 24.40
CA LYS A 540 -20.97 1.07 24.97
C LYS A 540 -21.95 1.53 23.90
N ARG A 541 -21.45 2.12 22.81
CA ARG A 541 -22.27 2.59 21.67
C ARG A 541 -22.65 1.45 20.72
N ARG A 542 -21.88 0.35 20.69
CA ARG A 542 -22.12 -0.84 19.86
C ARG A 542 -22.07 -2.13 20.71
N PRO A 543 -23.09 -2.42 21.53
CA PRO A 543 -23.10 -3.55 22.47
C PRO A 543 -22.91 -4.92 21.80
N GLU A 544 -23.32 -5.08 20.54
CA GLU A 544 -23.17 -6.29 19.74
C GLU A 544 -21.70 -6.68 19.53
N VAL A 545 -20.80 -5.69 19.44
CA VAL A 545 -19.34 -5.88 19.29
C VAL A 545 -18.73 -6.31 20.62
N GLY A 546 -19.33 -5.91 21.74
CA GLY A 546 -18.85 -6.23 23.08
C GLY A 546 -18.74 -7.73 23.35
N ARG A 547 -19.55 -8.57 22.67
CA ARG A 547 -19.41 -10.03 22.73
C ARG A 547 -18.12 -10.49 22.03
N MET A 548 -17.86 -10.00 20.83
CA MET A 548 -16.66 -10.33 20.05
C MET A 548 -15.38 -9.97 20.81
N VAL A 549 -15.35 -8.79 21.44
CA VAL A 549 -14.17 -8.34 22.21
C VAL A 549 -13.92 -9.21 23.45
N ARG A 550 -14.96 -9.69 24.12
CA ARG A 550 -14.79 -10.65 25.24
C ARG A 550 -14.17 -11.96 24.79
N ASP A 551 -14.40 -12.34 23.53
CA ASP A 551 -13.81 -13.53 22.91
C ASP A 551 -12.40 -13.22 22.32
N GLY A 552 -11.81 -12.07 22.67
CA GLY A 552 -10.48 -11.64 22.22
C GLY A 552 -10.46 -11.05 20.81
N PHE A 553 -11.61 -10.71 20.23
CA PHE A 553 -11.75 -10.25 18.86
C PHE A 553 -12.19 -8.77 18.82
N LEU A 554 -11.24 -7.85 18.66
CA LEU A 554 -11.53 -6.44 18.39
C LEU A 554 -11.34 -6.15 16.89
N PRO A 555 -12.42 -5.93 16.11
CA PRO A 555 -12.29 -5.62 14.69
C PRO A 555 -11.53 -4.31 14.48
N ARG A 556 -10.69 -4.27 13.43
CA ARG A 556 -9.90 -3.09 13.04
C ARG A 556 -10.74 -1.83 12.88
N PHE A 557 -11.96 -1.95 12.36
CA PHE A 557 -12.89 -0.82 12.23
C PHE A 557 -13.17 -0.11 13.57
N TYR A 558 -13.39 -0.87 14.65
CA TYR A 558 -13.68 -0.28 15.96
C TYR A 558 -12.43 0.22 16.68
N ALA A 559 -11.27 -0.39 16.41
CA ALA A 559 -9.99 0.17 16.83
C ALA A 559 -9.72 1.52 16.15
N ALA A 560 -9.98 1.62 14.85
CA ALA A 560 -9.87 2.85 14.07
C ALA A 560 -10.83 3.93 14.58
N ALA A 561 -12.06 3.58 14.96
CA ALA A 561 -13.00 4.52 15.57
C ALA A 561 -12.49 5.07 16.92
N ALA A 562 -11.85 4.23 17.75
CA ALA A 562 -11.25 4.65 19.01
C ALA A 562 -10.01 5.55 18.83
N GLU A 563 -9.21 5.28 17.80
CA GLU A 563 -8.09 6.14 17.38
C GLU A 563 -8.58 7.46 16.79
N LEU A 564 -9.62 7.44 15.95
CA LEU A 564 -10.22 8.64 15.37
C LEU A 564 -10.74 9.56 16.47
N HIS A 565 -11.54 9.02 17.41
CA HIS A 565 -12.06 9.79 18.54
C HIS A 565 -10.95 10.50 19.33
N ALA A 566 -9.80 9.87 19.46
CA ALA A 566 -8.67 10.46 20.16
C ALA A 566 -7.90 11.50 19.35
N ALA A 567 -7.71 11.26 18.05
CA ALA A 567 -7.13 12.23 17.14
C ALA A 567 -7.94 13.54 17.19
N LEU A 568 -9.27 13.43 17.12
CA LEU A 568 -10.19 14.56 17.22
C LEU A 568 -10.10 15.30 18.56
N ASP A 569 -9.87 14.58 19.66
CA ASP A 569 -9.67 15.20 20.97
C ASP A 569 -8.36 15.96 21.11
N GLY A 570 -7.32 15.51 20.42
CA GLY A 570 -6.04 16.21 20.35
C GLY A 570 -6.01 17.41 19.40
N MET A 571 -7.03 17.56 18.54
CA MET A 571 -7.19 18.68 17.61
C MET A 571 -7.85 19.89 18.31
N THR A 572 -7.53 21.09 17.83
CA THR A 572 -8.13 22.34 18.32
C THR A 572 -9.61 22.43 17.95
N GLN A 573 -10.39 23.21 18.71
CA GLN A 573 -11.85 23.28 18.50
C GLN A 573 -12.23 23.95 17.17
N ASN A 574 -11.40 24.88 16.69
CA ASN A 574 -11.62 25.59 15.43
C ASN A 574 -11.13 24.79 14.21
N ALA A 575 -10.54 23.61 14.40
CA ALA A 575 -10.15 22.75 13.29
C ALA A 575 -11.39 22.31 12.51
N LYS A 576 -11.32 22.35 11.18
CA LYS A 576 -12.34 21.79 10.29
C LYS A 576 -11.98 20.33 9.99
N ILE A 577 -12.89 19.43 10.31
CA ILE A 577 -12.74 17.99 10.20
C ILE A 577 -13.83 17.42 9.30
N GLY A 578 -13.50 16.42 8.48
CA GLY A 578 -14.48 15.60 7.79
C GLY A 578 -14.06 14.14 7.80
N LEU A 579 -15.00 13.26 7.46
CA LEU A 579 -14.78 11.83 7.38
C LEU A 579 -15.39 11.26 6.09
N THR A 580 -14.56 10.58 5.31
CA THR A 580 -14.95 9.79 4.16
C THR A 580 -14.70 8.32 4.50
N LEU A 581 -15.76 7.53 4.47
CA LEU A 581 -15.65 6.07 4.53
C LEU A 581 -15.73 5.54 3.10
N PHE A 582 -14.83 4.64 2.74
CA PHE A 582 -14.77 4.13 1.36
C PHE A 582 -14.80 2.60 1.30
N ASN A 583 -15.56 2.12 0.33
CA ASN A 583 -15.52 0.76 -0.24
C ASN A 583 -15.81 0.90 -1.75
N HIS A 584 -16.66 0.06 -2.35
CA HIS A 584 -17.22 0.36 -3.68
C HIS A 584 -18.12 1.60 -3.70
N GLU A 585 -18.64 2.00 -2.55
CA GLU A 585 -19.43 3.22 -2.36
C GLU A 585 -18.60 4.22 -1.54
N GLN A 586 -18.72 5.50 -1.87
CA GLN A 586 -18.13 6.56 -1.07
C GLN A 586 -19.22 7.18 -0.20
N LEU A 587 -19.06 7.07 1.11
CA LEU A 587 -19.92 7.76 2.07
C LEU A 587 -19.14 8.88 2.72
N GLU A 588 -19.74 10.05 2.78
CA GLU A 588 -19.07 11.25 3.27
C GLU A 588 -19.92 11.95 4.31
N HIS A 589 -19.27 12.26 5.42
CA HIS A 589 -19.79 13.19 6.40
C HIS A 589 -19.27 14.58 6.07
N GLU A 590 -20.18 15.55 6.07
CA GLU A 590 -19.86 16.96 5.83
C GLU A 590 -18.73 17.44 6.73
N ARG A 591 -17.93 18.36 6.21
CA ARG A 591 -16.86 18.98 6.96
C ARG A 591 -17.41 19.98 7.97
N VAL A 592 -17.08 19.76 9.23
CA VAL A 592 -17.61 20.50 10.38
C VAL A 592 -16.50 21.02 11.27
N GLU A 593 -16.80 21.98 12.14
CA GLU A 593 -15.87 22.43 13.18
C GLU A 593 -15.70 21.34 14.25
N ASN A 594 -14.49 21.22 14.80
CA ASN A 594 -14.11 20.18 15.73
C ASN A 594 -14.54 20.48 17.18
N ASP A 595 -15.82 20.79 17.37
CA ASP A 595 -16.43 20.95 18.70
C ASP A 595 -16.86 19.60 19.31
N ILE A 596 -17.16 19.58 20.60
CA ILE A 596 -17.51 18.35 21.35
C ILE A 596 -18.73 17.64 20.74
N LYS A 597 -19.71 18.39 20.23
CA LYS A 597 -20.93 17.83 19.65
C LYS A 597 -20.61 17.18 18.30
N ASN A 598 -19.97 17.92 17.41
CA ASN A 598 -19.61 17.45 16.07
C ASN A 598 -18.65 16.26 16.12
N ARG A 599 -17.71 16.21 17.07
CA ARG A 599 -16.86 15.03 17.31
C ARG A 599 -17.68 13.79 17.61
N ARG A 600 -18.65 13.92 18.52
CA ARG A 600 -19.53 12.81 18.91
C ARG A 600 -20.39 12.39 17.73
N ASP A 601 -20.96 13.35 17.02
CA ASP A 601 -21.84 13.11 15.87
C ASP A 601 -21.06 12.41 14.74
N LEU A 602 -19.84 12.83 14.43
CA LEU A 602 -18.98 12.20 13.43
C LEU A 602 -18.59 10.77 13.80
N VAL A 603 -18.18 10.52 15.06
CA VAL A 603 -17.87 9.15 15.53
C VAL A 603 -19.14 8.28 15.54
N ASN A 604 -20.29 8.83 15.95
CA ASN A 604 -21.56 8.10 15.91
C ASN A 604 -21.99 7.79 14.48
N TRP A 605 -21.79 8.72 13.56
CA TRP A 605 -22.05 8.51 12.14
C TRP A 605 -21.18 7.39 11.59
N MET A 606 -19.86 7.39 11.87
CA MET A 606 -18.96 6.28 11.50
C MET A 606 -19.48 4.94 12.03
N LEU A 607 -19.83 4.92 13.32
CA LEU A 607 -20.38 3.74 13.99
C LEU A 607 -21.82 3.42 13.59
N SER A 608 -22.52 4.25 12.82
CA SER A 608 -23.84 3.91 12.29
C SER A 608 -23.75 3.11 10.99
N THR A 609 -22.54 3.05 10.41
CA THR A 609 -22.31 2.37 9.15
C THR A 609 -21.86 0.92 9.34
N ASP A 610 -22.26 0.06 8.41
CA ASP A 610 -21.84 -1.33 8.36
C ASP A 610 -20.55 -1.51 7.55
N ILE A 611 -19.74 -2.48 7.95
CA ILE A 611 -18.57 -2.92 7.20
C ILE A 611 -19.08 -3.68 5.96
N GLN A 612 -18.56 -3.34 4.77
CA GLN A 612 -19.04 -3.89 3.50
C GLN A 612 -17.89 -4.34 2.61
N GLY A 613 -18.17 -5.13 1.56
CA GLY A 613 -17.17 -5.57 0.60
C GLY A 613 -16.66 -4.46 -0.33
N GLY A 614 -15.42 -4.63 -0.80
CA GLY A 614 -14.76 -3.77 -1.77
C GLY A 614 -13.90 -2.67 -1.18
N THR A 615 -12.94 -2.19 -1.98
CA THR A 615 -12.05 -1.09 -1.61
C THR A 615 -11.84 -0.20 -2.84
N ASP A 616 -12.14 1.10 -2.74
CA ASP A 616 -11.89 2.09 -3.81
C ASP A 616 -11.16 3.32 -3.27
N ILE A 617 -9.87 3.13 -2.97
CA ILE A 617 -8.97 4.18 -2.48
C ILE A 617 -8.87 5.33 -3.49
N LYS A 618 -8.89 5.00 -4.79
CA LYS A 618 -8.78 5.98 -5.88
C LYS A 618 -9.96 6.95 -5.85
N ALA A 619 -11.20 6.45 -5.89
CA ALA A 619 -12.38 7.31 -5.91
C ALA A 619 -12.42 8.21 -4.68
N ALA A 620 -12.14 7.65 -3.49
CA ALA A 620 -12.13 8.39 -2.24
C ALA A 620 -11.12 9.55 -2.26
N LEU A 621 -9.87 9.29 -2.64
CA LEU A 621 -8.82 10.32 -2.65
C LEU A 621 -9.08 11.38 -3.72
N LEU A 622 -9.46 10.98 -4.94
CA LEU A 622 -9.75 11.92 -6.02
C LEU A 622 -10.92 12.84 -5.67
N SER A 623 -11.99 12.29 -5.09
CA SER A 623 -13.15 13.08 -4.65
C SER A 623 -12.77 14.13 -3.59
N ILE A 624 -11.95 13.76 -2.60
CA ILE A 624 -11.51 14.69 -1.55
C ILE A 624 -10.61 15.80 -2.15
N ILE A 625 -9.69 15.43 -3.04
CA ILE A 625 -8.77 16.38 -3.70
C ILE A 625 -9.53 17.36 -4.60
N GLU A 626 -10.48 16.87 -5.39
CA GLU A 626 -11.27 17.66 -6.34
C GLU A 626 -12.04 18.78 -5.62
N LYS A 627 -12.73 18.43 -4.51
CA LYS A 627 -13.40 19.41 -3.65
C LYS A 627 -12.44 20.49 -3.15
N GLY A 628 -11.19 20.11 -2.84
CA GLY A 628 -10.14 21.02 -2.45
C GLY A 628 -10.41 21.75 -1.12
N GLU A 629 -11.29 21.18 -0.29
CA GLU A 629 -11.67 21.77 1.00
C GLU A 629 -10.66 21.41 2.10
N ALA A 630 -10.06 20.22 2.03
CA ALA A 630 -9.07 19.72 2.98
C ALA A 630 -7.64 20.06 2.54
N ASP A 631 -6.78 20.44 3.47
CA ASP A 631 -5.34 20.60 3.19
C ASP A 631 -4.52 19.33 3.52
N THR A 632 -5.09 18.44 4.33
CA THR A 632 -4.46 17.21 4.78
C THR A 632 -5.48 16.08 4.78
N ILE A 633 -5.12 14.95 4.17
CA ILE A 633 -5.85 13.70 4.21
C ILE A 633 -5.12 12.75 5.15
N VAL A 634 -5.85 12.10 6.05
CA VAL A 634 -5.36 10.97 6.85
C VAL A 634 -6.05 9.71 6.33
N LEU A 635 -5.31 8.91 5.55
CA LEU A 635 -5.77 7.68 4.93
C LEU A 635 -5.49 6.50 5.86
N LEU A 636 -6.49 5.67 6.15
CA LEU A 636 -6.33 4.34 6.74
C LEU A 636 -6.71 3.31 5.69
N SER A 637 -5.76 2.50 5.24
CA SER A 637 -6.01 1.50 4.21
C SER A 637 -5.07 0.31 4.34
N ASP A 638 -5.53 -0.82 3.82
CA ASP A 638 -4.75 -2.03 3.63
C ASP A 638 -3.92 -1.98 2.32
N GLY A 639 -4.22 -1.04 1.43
CA GLY A 639 -3.47 -0.75 0.20
C GLY A 639 -3.94 -1.55 -1.02
N GLU A 640 -5.04 -2.29 -0.94
CA GLU A 640 -5.69 -2.88 -2.11
C GLU A 640 -6.86 -1.99 -2.57
N PRO A 641 -7.04 -1.69 -3.87
CA PRO A 641 -6.26 -2.11 -5.04
C PRO A 641 -5.26 -1.02 -5.48
N MET A 642 -4.30 -0.60 -4.63
CA MET A 642 -3.33 0.41 -5.06
C MET A 642 -2.44 -0.09 -6.19
N SER A 643 -2.18 0.80 -7.14
CA SER A 643 -1.28 0.58 -8.26
C SER A 643 -0.50 1.86 -8.58
N LEU A 644 0.52 1.73 -9.43
CA LEU A 644 1.27 2.88 -9.95
C LEU A 644 0.38 3.85 -10.74
N SER A 645 -0.58 3.34 -11.52
CA SER A 645 -1.52 4.19 -12.24
C SER A 645 -2.38 5.00 -11.29
N ILE A 646 -2.86 4.42 -10.19
CA ILE A 646 -3.62 5.14 -9.16
C ILE A 646 -2.76 6.24 -8.52
N LEU A 647 -1.50 5.95 -8.17
CA LEU A 647 -0.58 6.94 -7.61
C LEU A 647 -0.40 8.15 -8.52
N GLU A 648 -0.27 7.92 -9.83
CA GLU A 648 -0.08 9.00 -10.79
C GLU A 648 -1.37 9.77 -11.09
N MET A 649 -2.53 9.10 -11.10
CA MET A 649 -3.83 9.79 -11.17
C MET A 649 -4.00 10.73 -9.98
N ILE A 650 -3.72 10.26 -8.76
CA ILE A 650 -3.77 11.10 -7.55
C ILE A 650 -2.74 12.24 -7.67
N ALA A 651 -1.54 11.96 -8.17
CA ALA A 651 -0.52 12.98 -8.33
C ALA A 651 -0.90 14.06 -9.34
N ARG A 652 -1.57 13.71 -10.43
CA ARG A 652 -2.11 14.67 -11.40
C ARG A 652 -3.13 15.60 -10.75
N GLU A 653 -4.20 15.04 -10.18
CA GLU A 653 -5.26 15.86 -9.57
C GLU A 653 -4.73 16.71 -8.40
N ASN A 654 -3.73 16.21 -7.68
CA ASN A 654 -3.16 16.91 -6.54
C ASN A 654 -2.05 17.92 -6.88
N VAL A 655 -1.76 18.17 -8.17
CA VAL A 655 -0.64 19.06 -8.56
C VAL A 655 -0.88 20.50 -8.12
N VAL A 656 -2.13 20.98 -8.23
CA VAL A 656 -2.53 22.37 -7.88
C VAL A 656 -3.05 22.46 -6.47
N LYS A 657 -3.91 21.52 -6.08
CA LYS A 657 -4.54 21.50 -4.76
C LYS A 657 -3.53 21.22 -3.65
N ARG A 658 -2.47 20.47 -3.95
CA ARG A 658 -1.30 20.29 -3.07
C ARG A 658 -1.68 19.76 -1.68
N VAL A 659 -2.69 18.89 -1.57
CA VAL A 659 -3.14 18.22 -0.34
C VAL A 659 -2.04 17.29 0.18
N ASN A 660 -1.74 17.34 1.47
CA ASN A 660 -0.81 16.39 2.09
C ASN A 660 -1.53 15.08 2.41
N ILE A 661 -0.90 13.92 2.16
CA ILE A 661 -1.55 12.61 2.42
C ILE A 661 -0.72 11.85 3.45
N LEU A 662 -1.25 11.76 4.67
CA LEU A 662 -0.73 10.94 5.76
C LEU A 662 -1.38 9.55 5.65
N VAL A 663 -0.60 8.48 5.81
CA VAL A 663 -1.09 7.12 5.54
C VAL A 663 -0.83 6.20 6.73
N VAL A 664 -1.87 5.51 7.18
CA VAL A 664 -1.78 4.40 8.12
C VAL A 664 -2.05 3.11 7.35
N SER A 665 -1.03 2.26 7.29
CA SER A 665 -1.10 0.94 6.67
C SER A 665 -1.65 -0.10 7.64
N ILE A 666 -2.63 -0.89 7.20
CA ILE A 666 -3.22 -1.99 7.97
C ILE A 666 -2.54 -3.33 7.65
N HIS A 667 -1.87 -3.44 6.49
CA HIS A 667 -1.22 -4.67 6.05
C HIS A 667 0.23 -4.78 6.54
N LYS A 668 0.61 -6.00 6.92
CA LYS A 668 2.00 -6.44 7.12
C LYS A 668 2.68 -6.85 5.82
N GLU A 669 1.91 -7.07 4.76
CA GLU A 669 2.48 -7.47 3.48
C GLU A 669 3.27 -6.30 2.89
N LEU A 670 4.57 -6.51 2.74
CA LEU A 670 5.54 -5.51 2.25
C LEU A 670 5.10 -4.87 0.92
N TYR A 671 4.37 -5.60 0.08
CA TYR A 671 3.96 -5.14 -1.24
C TYR A 671 3.02 -3.93 -1.20
N HIS A 672 1.82 -4.08 -0.64
CA HIS A 672 0.84 -2.99 -0.57
C HIS A 672 1.36 -1.80 0.25
N ARG A 673 2.17 -2.10 1.27
CA ARG A 673 2.85 -1.09 2.08
C ARG A 673 3.74 -0.16 1.27
N HIS A 674 4.43 -0.66 0.23
CA HIS A 674 5.27 0.18 -0.63
C HIS A 674 4.47 1.21 -1.43
N TYR A 675 3.29 0.86 -1.94
CA TYR A 675 2.45 1.84 -2.65
C TYR A 675 1.90 2.90 -1.71
N LEU A 676 1.48 2.50 -0.52
CA LEU A 676 1.03 3.42 0.54
C LEU A 676 2.17 4.37 0.97
N ASP A 677 3.41 3.86 1.04
CA ASP A 677 4.58 4.69 1.31
C ASP A 677 4.85 5.71 0.20
N ALA A 678 4.80 5.24 -1.06
CA ALA A 678 4.99 6.08 -2.22
C ALA A 678 3.90 7.14 -2.32
N LEU A 679 2.64 6.80 -2.01
CA LEU A 679 1.53 7.74 -1.91
C LEU A 679 1.84 8.83 -0.89
N ALA A 680 2.17 8.44 0.34
CA ALA A 680 2.45 9.40 1.40
C ALA A 680 3.62 10.32 1.02
N THR A 681 4.74 9.75 0.59
CA THR A 681 5.97 10.48 0.27
C THR A 681 5.78 11.45 -0.89
N ARG A 682 5.11 11.04 -1.98
CA ARG A 682 4.82 11.92 -3.13
C ARG A 682 3.89 13.08 -2.78
N HIS A 683 3.14 12.93 -1.70
CA HIS A 683 2.22 13.94 -1.20
C HIS A 683 2.67 14.52 0.14
N TYR A 684 3.99 14.57 0.38
CA TYR A 684 4.61 15.27 1.51
C TYR A 684 4.06 14.85 2.88
N GLY A 685 3.63 13.59 2.98
CA GLY A 685 3.17 12.96 4.19
C GLY A 685 4.11 11.85 4.66
N LYS A 686 3.61 11.04 5.60
CA LYS A 686 4.32 9.91 6.17
C LYS A 686 3.41 8.69 6.18
N CYS A 687 4.00 7.52 5.99
CA CYS A 687 3.30 6.26 6.17
C CYS A 687 3.79 5.58 7.46
N VAL A 688 2.86 5.12 8.30
CA VAL A 688 3.14 4.26 9.47
C VAL A 688 2.25 3.04 9.43
N ASP A 689 2.57 2.03 10.24
CA ASP A 689 1.75 0.85 10.37
C ASP A 689 0.79 1.01 11.56
N ALA A 690 -0.47 0.60 11.37
CA ALA A 690 -1.45 0.52 12.45
C ALA A 690 -1.02 -0.49 13.53
N GLU A 691 -0.29 -1.53 13.10
CA GLU A 691 0.16 -2.67 13.90
C GLU A 691 1.64 -2.95 13.61
N PRO A 692 2.59 -2.15 14.14
CA PRO A 692 4.01 -2.28 13.83
C PRO A 692 4.54 -3.68 14.19
N SER A 693 5.35 -4.28 13.29
CA SER A 693 6.07 -5.53 13.53
C SER A 693 7.14 -5.32 14.61
N GLU A 694 7.29 -6.29 15.52
CA GLU A 694 8.36 -6.29 16.54
C GLU A 694 9.74 -6.53 15.94
#